data_AF-A0A6A0JSL5-F1
#
_entry.id   AF-A0A6A0JSL5-F1
#
_cell.length_a   1.000
_cell.length_b   1.000
_cell.length_c   1.000
_cell.angle_alpha   90.00
_cell.angle_beta   90.00
_cell.angle_gamma   90.00
#
_symmetry.space_group_name_H-M   'P 1'
#
loop_
_entity.id
_entity.type
_entity.pdbx_description
1 polymer ?
#
loop_
_entity_poly.entity_id
_entity_poly.type
_entity_poly.pdbx_seq_one_letter_code
_entity_poly.pdbx_strand_id
1 'polypeptide(L)'
;WLIVSASSENATITISNSTLLYTTNNNFVGTDAITYIVQDQSGGTYPATATVTVHQSGADRTQGSAKITVNGVNDAPVISGESQVEIINTTITNPFSNISVTDVDNNGNELVTVSVYLNNEQQGILYYPQPNVFRKEGNRYIASGHAPEVATLLLKGLCFQPTPSGRVNQSKSESILINLSVFDGHSETVSDKTLVTVTHPPSSVILPFKLNGLPDSETGSEFGNAVAVSGKTMVIGSYLKDNNGIDSGGVYVYERGDGRAYNQWKVKDILMPEDIIKRDNFGESLDIDGEMIAVGASMKNEHGKKDSGAVYIYEKESKDSDGWVQTSKLTLPKELAKSGDQFGRAVSINEGNLFVGAPYYDANGKDSGAVFVFEKNPFVEGGWELTQTIIHDGDRMDWFGFSLDVDGTYAVVGAPGADRSKEVDGFELGAAYIFSNKNRVKGGWVLDDTLDLFDDPRASRGDGFGSSVAVDGISVVVGSFLFDASLRNGERVKDSGAAFVYERNNKEDLSWDLIDELFSQELHENEKFGTSVDINYRYLIVGKNSINANYPAGDVHLYERDISGTENWLFSGMLHPERDDTVSGFGSSVALGDNVAIIGASQDRESDLYERSGKVYVNYLELPGAFHSTDYVKDWINIHFDKDLIIRPSLERVLWGQSADPDNDSLTNAIELFFGTDPNSPDEGALFRITRNEKSLSMIYPRSKIIPEGFYGIEWSTNLKDWSNSGLAFKILEDKEGYHLIEASIDVKEAKSLYMRINLNNNK
;
A
#
# COMPACT_ATOMS: atom_id res chain seq x y z
N TRP A 1 32.37 47.94 0.01
CA TRP A 1 31.98 49.36 -0.04
C TRP A 1 33.06 50.20 -0.71
N LEU A 2 32.74 50.84 -1.83
CA LEU A 2 33.59 51.82 -2.53
C LEU A 2 32.91 53.19 -2.45
N ILE A 3 33.67 54.26 -2.23
CA ILE A 3 33.10 55.61 -2.35
C ILE A 3 33.06 55.94 -3.85
N VAL A 4 31.88 56.21 -4.38
CA VAL A 4 31.69 56.41 -5.84
C VAL A 4 31.50 57.87 -6.21
N SER A 5 31.06 58.69 -5.27
CA SER A 5 31.05 60.13 -5.42
C SER A 5 31.20 60.80 -4.06
N ALA A 6 31.77 61.99 -4.07
CA ALA A 6 31.87 62.85 -2.91
C ALA A 6 31.91 64.30 -3.37
N SER A 7 31.21 65.17 -2.67
CA SER A 7 31.17 66.61 -2.94
C SER A 7 31.18 67.38 -1.63
N SER A 8 31.69 68.60 -1.70
CA SER A 8 31.55 69.61 -0.65
C SER A 8 31.41 70.96 -1.33
N GLU A 9 30.75 71.92 -0.68
CA GLU A 9 30.59 73.27 -1.22
C GLU A 9 31.87 74.09 -1.09
N ASN A 10 32.72 73.78 -0.10
CA ASN A 10 33.86 74.60 0.28
C ASN A 10 35.23 73.92 0.10
N ALA A 11 35.27 72.77 -0.58
CA ALA A 11 36.49 72.05 -0.89
C ALA A 11 36.38 71.23 -2.18
N THR A 12 37.55 70.94 -2.76
CA THR A 12 37.69 69.90 -3.77
C THR A 12 37.95 68.56 -3.09
N ILE A 13 37.16 67.54 -3.42
CA ILE A 13 37.30 66.18 -2.90
C ILE A 13 37.90 65.27 -3.97
N THR A 14 38.96 64.56 -3.64
CA THR A 14 39.50 63.48 -4.49
C THR A 14 39.27 62.13 -3.82
N ILE A 15 38.71 61.18 -4.55
CA ILE A 15 38.43 59.83 -4.05
C ILE A 15 39.60 58.91 -4.44
N SER A 16 40.11 58.17 -3.47
CA SER A 16 41.10 57.10 -3.69
C SER A 16 40.66 55.85 -2.94
N ASN A 17 39.99 54.94 -3.64
CA ASN A 17 39.35 53.75 -3.08
C ASN A 17 38.40 54.11 -1.92
N SER A 18 38.71 53.66 -0.70
CA SER A 18 37.95 53.93 0.52
C SER A 18 38.34 55.23 1.24
N THR A 19 39.19 56.06 0.63
CA THR A 19 39.72 57.29 1.25
C THR A 19 39.27 58.54 0.50
N LEU A 20 38.84 59.57 1.25
CA LEU A 20 38.56 60.91 0.72
C LEU A 20 39.68 61.87 1.09
N LEU A 21 40.25 62.53 0.08
CA LEU A 21 41.17 63.64 0.27
C LEU A 21 40.41 64.96 0.16
N TYR A 22 40.27 65.67 1.29
CA TYR A 22 39.61 66.97 1.40
C TYR A 22 40.61 68.11 1.19
N THR A 23 40.45 68.89 0.11
CA THR A 23 41.29 70.05 -0.21
C THR A 23 40.46 71.33 -0.17
N THR A 24 40.62 72.13 0.88
CA THR A 24 39.77 73.32 1.13
C THR A 24 39.93 74.35 0.02
N ASN A 25 38.86 75.09 -0.30
CA ASN A 25 38.95 76.25 -1.18
C ASN A 25 39.83 77.33 -0.54
N ASN A 26 40.50 78.11 -1.39
CA ASN A 26 41.36 79.19 -0.90
C ASN A 26 40.58 80.15 0.02
N ASN A 27 41.15 80.44 1.19
CA ASN A 27 40.60 81.32 2.23
C ASN A 27 39.32 80.84 2.94
N PHE A 28 38.88 79.60 2.73
CA PHE A 28 37.74 79.06 3.48
C PHE A 28 38.14 78.76 4.94
N VAL A 29 37.34 79.27 5.88
CA VAL A 29 37.46 79.01 7.33
C VAL A 29 36.05 78.83 7.86
N GLY A 30 35.79 77.74 8.56
CA GLY A 30 34.45 77.38 9.04
C GLY A 30 34.20 75.88 8.95
N THR A 31 32.97 75.50 9.26
CA THR A 31 32.50 74.12 9.17
C THR A 31 31.93 73.86 7.78
N ASP A 32 32.35 72.76 7.17
CA ASP A 32 31.92 72.29 5.86
C ASP A 32 31.36 70.88 5.94
N ALA A 33 30.41 70.57 5.04
CA ALA A 33 29.80 69.26 4.95
C ALA A 33 30.25 68.56 3.67
N ILE A 34 30.82 67.37 3.82
CA ILE A 34 31.15 66.46 2.73
C ILE A 34 29.98 65.49 2.59
N THR A 35 29.25 65.57 1.48
CA THR A 35 28.25 64.55 1.12
C THR A 35 28.93 63.54 0.20
N TYR A 36 28.87 62.26 0.54
CA TYR A 36 29.45 61.20 -0.27
C TYR A 36 28.50 60.02 -0.43
N ILE A 37 28.61 59.33 -1.57
CA ILE A 37 27.84 58.14 -1.87
C ILE A 37 28.77 56.95 -1.75
N VAL A 38 28.41 56.02 -0.87
CA VAL A 38 29.02 54.68 -0.85
C VAL A 38 28.21 53.76 -1.74
N GLN A 39 28.90 53.00 -2.58
CA GLN A 39 28.33 51.90 -3.32
C GLN A 39 28.77 50.59 -2.64
N ASP A 40 27.82 49.71 -2.40
CA ASP A 40 28.11 48.34 -2.01
C ASP A 40 28.66 47.53 -3.21
N GLN A 41 28.81 46.22 -3.06
CA GLN A 41 29.24 45.35 -4.15
C GLN A 41 28.06 44.89 -5.04
N SER A 42 26.81 45.11 -4.63
CA SER A 42 25.58 44.84 -5.39
C SER A 42 25.23 45.94 -6.40
N GLY A 43 25.83 47.12 -6.24
CA GLY A 43 25.56 48.32 -7.01
C GLY A 43 24.64 49.32 -6.29
N GLY A 44 24.10 48.96 -5.13
CA GLY A 44 23.28 49.82 -4.27
C GLY A 44 24.07 51.01 -3.71
N THR A 45 23.47 52.20 -3.74
CA THR A 45 24.13 53.46 -3.36
C THR A 45 23.46 54.10 -2.15
N TYR A 46 24.25 54.46 -1.14
CA TYR A 46 23.78 55.12 0.07
C TYR A 46 24.47 56.46 0.27
N PRO A 47 23.73 57.57 0.43
CA PRO A 47 24.30 58.87 0.73
C PRO A 47 24.64 58.99 2.22
N ALA A 48 25.79 59.57 2.52
CA ALA A 48 26.23 59.90 3.88
C ALA A 48 26.86 61.29 3.90
N THR A 49 26.90 61.90 5.10
CA THR A 49 27.49 63.23 5.30
C THR A 49 28.54 63.17 6.40
N ALA A 50 29.69 63.77 6.14
CA ALA A 50 30.74 64.00 7.13
C ALA A 50 30.99 65.50 7.29
N THR A 51 31.34 65.94 8.49
CA THR A 51 31.56 67.35 8.78
C THR A 51 33.04 67.61 9.02
N VAL A 52 33.61 68.63 8.35
CA VAL A 52 35.00 69.05 8.51
C VAL A 52 35.04 70.51 8.91
N THR A 53 35.74 70.84 10.00
CA THR A 53 35.96 72.24 10.40
C THR A 53 37.36 72.69 10.03
N VAL A 54 37.45 73.75 9.23
CA VAL A 54 38.68 74.38 8.73
C VAL A 54 38.97 75.62 9.58
N HIS A 55 40.18 75.71 10.12
CA HIS A 55 40.63 76.82 10.97
C HIS A 55 41.68 77.68 10.25
N GLN A 56 41.71 78.99 10.56
CA GLN A 56 42.61 79.96 9.93
C GLN A 56 44.09 79.70 10.27
N SER A 57 44.99 79.81 9.27
CA SER A 57 46.43 79.57 9.43
C SER A 57 47.09 80.57 10.39
N GLY A 58 47.72 80.04 11.46
CA GLY A 58 48.30 80.77 12.59
C GLY A 58 48.29 80.01 13.93
N ALA A 59 47.62 78.84 13.98
CA ALA A 59 47.70 77.88 15.07
C ALA A 59 48.45 76.59 14.61
N ASP A 60 49.63 76.39 15.18
CA ASP A 60 50.60 75.27 15.28
C ASP A 60 50.38 73.90 14.58
N ARG A 61 49.64 73.73 13.48
CA ARG A 61 49.59 72.46 12.72
C ARG A 61 49.52 72.68 11.21
N THR A 62 50.46 72.08 10.47
CA THR A 62 50.66 72.25 9.02
C THR A 62 50.14 71.12 8.14
N GLN A 63 49.43 70.11 8.65
CA GLN A 63 48.59 69.18 7.88
C GLN A 63 47.75 68.35 8.85
N GLY A 64 46.45 68.19 8.58
CA GLY A 64 45.56 67.31 9.35
C GLY A 64 44.81 66.37 8.40
N SER A 65 45.08 65.07 8.46
CA SER A 65 44.30 64.05 7.76
C SER A 65 43.23 63.49 8.69
N ALA A 66 41.95 63.57 8.32
CA ALA A 66 40.88 62.86 8.99
C ALA A 66 40.67 61.49 8.32
N LYS A 67 40.83 60.39 9.06
CA LYS A 67 40.52 59.04 8.60
C LYS A 67 39.07 58.71 8.96
N ILE A 68 38.17 58.73 7.97
CA ILE A 68 36.82 58.18 8.12
C ILE A 68 36.94 56.67 7.90
N THR A 69 36.62 55.87 8.92
CA THR A 69 36.56 54.40 8.79
C THR A 69 35.09 54.03 8.66
N VAL A 70 34.71 53.53 7.49
CA VAL A 70 33.38 52.95 7.24
C VAL A 70 33.47 51.47 7.55
N ASN A 71 32.84 51.04 8.65
CA ASN A 71 32.68 49.61 8.94
C ASN A 71 31.35 49.18 8.32
N GLY A 72 31.40 48.22 7.39
CA GLY A 72 30.18 47.54 6.96
C GLY A 72 29.61 46.74 8.13
N VAL A 73 28.29 46.78 8.32
CA VAL A 73 27.56 45.85 9.19
C VAL A 73 26.98 44.79 8.26
N ASN A 74 27.17 43.51 8.58
CA ASN A 74 26.58 42.41 7.82
C ASN A 74 25.06 42.45 8.00
N ASP A 75 24.32 42.29 6.91
CA ASP A 75 22.87 42.09 7.01
C ASP A 75 22.58 40.63 7.39
N ALA A 76 21.39 40.37 7.92
CA ALA A 76 20.98 39.01 8.26
C ALA A 76 20.28 38.32 7.07
N PRO A 77 20.40 36.99 6.94
CA PRO A 77 19.70 36.24 5.89
C PRO A 77 18.19 36.46 5.95
N VAL A 78 17.53 36.53 4.79
CA VAL A 78 16.08 36.70 4.70
C VAL A 78 15.43 35.37 4.36
N ILE A 79 14.43 34.99 5.18
CA ILE A 79 13.52 33.87 4.91
C ILE A 79 12.21 34.44 4.38
N SER A 80 11.68 33.87 3.31
CA SER A 80 10.38 34.25 2.73
C SER A 80 9.64 33.04 2.17
N GLY A 81 8.33 33.17 1.92
CA GLY A 81 7.50 32.10 1.36
C GLY A 81 6.78 31.22 2.39
N GLU A 82 6.21 31.85 3.42
CA GLU A 82 5.40 31.20 4.45
C GLU A 82 4.45 30.16 3.84
N SER A 83 4.44 28.96 4.41
CA SER A 83 3.56 27.88 3.99
C SER A 83 2.76 27.37 5.19
N GLN A 84 1.45 27.30 5.02
CA GLN A 84 0.60 26.41 5.79
C GLN A 84 0.29 25.22 4.90
N VAL A 85 0.48 24.02 5.44
CA VAL A 85 0.25 22.78 4.70
C VAL A 85 -0.79 21.97 5.45
N GLU A 86 -1.88 21.63 4.78
CA GLU A 86 -2.87 20.70 5.30
C GLU A 86 -2.60 19.31 4.74
N ILE A 87 -2.53 18.32 5.61
CA ILE A 87 -2.31 16.90 5.28
C ILE A 87 -3.29 16.02 6.05
N ILE A 88 -3.57 14.82 5.56
CA ILE A 88 -4.25 13.79 6.35
C ILE A 88 -3.23 12.97 7.15
N ASN A 89 -3.68 12.20 8.15
CA ASN A 89 -2.85 11.66 9.22
C ASN A 89 -1.62 10.82 8.82
N THR A 90 -1.53 10.36 7.57
CA THR A 90 -0.40 9.54 7.11
C THR A 90 0.32 10.14 5.89
N THR A 91 -0.16 11.26 5.32
CA THR A 91 0.44 11.87 4.12
C THR A 91 1.81 12.49 4.41
N ILE A 92 2.83 12.05 3.68
CA ILE A 92 4.13 12.71 3.63
C ILE A 92 4.00 14.03 2.86
N THR A 93 4.65 15.08 3.35
CA THR A 93 4.64 16.39 2.68
C THR A 93 5.99 17.08 2.70
N ASN A 94 6.15 18.07 1.83
CA ASN A 94 7.31 18.95 1.79
C ASN A 94 6.92 20.27 2.48
N PRO A 95 7.17 20.43 3.79
CA PRO A 95 6.66 21.55 4.57
C PRO A 95 7.21 22.92 4.13
N PHE A 96 8.28 22.95 3.35
CA PHE A 96 8.94 24.16 2.89
C PHE A 96 8.86 24.34 1.37
N SER A 97 7.87 23.77 0.69
CA SER A 97 7.74 23.79 -0.78
C SER A 97 7.82 25.19 -1.41
N ASN A 98 7.30 26.23 -0.72
CA ASN A 98 7.35 27.62 -1.19
C ASN A 98 8.46 28.47 -0.54
N ILE A 99 9.31 27.90 0.32
CA ILE A 99 10.35 28.67 1.03
C ILE A 99 11.37 29.26 0.05
N SER A 100 11.94 30.40 0.42
CA SER A 100 13.11 30.99 -0.20
C SER A 100 14.02 31.59 0.86
N VAL A 101 15.30 31.25 0.77
CA VAL A 101 16.38 31.83 1.58
C VAL A 101 17.22 32.70 0.65
N THR A 102 17.34 33.97 0.98
CA THR A 102 18.16 34.94 0.25
C THR A 102 19.08 35.65 1.20
N ASP A 103 20.27 35.99 0.73
CA ASP A 103 21.16 36.89 1.44
C ASP A 103 21.41 38.14 0.58
N VAL A 104 21.40 39.31 1.23
CA VAL A 104 21.41 40.61 0.54
C VAL A 104 22.83 41.00 0.12
N ASP A 105 23.86 40.43 0.75
CA ASP A 105 25.25 40.67 0.40
C ASP A 105 25.95 39.48 -0.29
N ASN A 106 26.97 39.84 -1.07
CA ASN A 106 27.98 38.93 -1.60
C ASN A 106 27.58 37.90 -2.68
N ASN A 107 26.55 38.16 -3.49
CA ASN A 107 26.35 37.48 -4.78
C ASN A 107 26.30 35.93 -4.68
N GLY A 108 25.81 35.39 -3.55
CA GLY A 108 25.69 33.94 -3.30
C GLY A 108 26.94 33.24 -2.74
N ASN A 109 27.99 33.97 -2.32
CA ASN A 109 29.23 33.37 -1.79
C ASN A 109 29.28 33.23 -0.27
N GLU A 110 28.33 33.82 0.46
CA GLU A 110 28.19 33.62 1.89
C GLU A 110 27.47 32.28 2.15
N LEU A 111 28.10 31.38 2.91
CA LEU A 111 27.56 30.06 3.14
C LEU A 111 26.69 30.06 4.39
N VAL A 112 25.44 29.65 4.24
CA VAL A 112 24.50 29.55 5.35
C VAL A 112 24.48 28.15 5.96
N THR A 113 24.05 28.12 7.22
CA THR A 113 23.63 26.93 7.94
C THR A 113 22.14 27.00 8.19
N VAL A 114 21.42 25.99 7.71
CA VAL A 114 19.98 25.80 7.99
C VAL A 114 19.82 24.72 9.05
N SER A 115 18.93 24.96 10.01
CA SER A 115 18.59 24.02 11.07
C SER A 115 17.07 23.92 11.19
N VAL A 116 16.55 22.70 11.08
CA VAL A 116 15.12 22.40 11.14
C VAL A 116 14.82 21.45 12.29
N TYR A 117 13.74 21.70 13.05
CA TYR A 117 13.32 20.77 14.12
C TYR A 117 11.83 20.81 14.41
N LEU A 118 11.34 19.69 14.95
CA LEU A 118 9.99 19.54 15.47
C LEU A 118 9.95 19.90 16.95
N ASN A 119 8.89 20.57 17.40
CA ASN A 119 8.69 20.83 18.83
C ASN A 119 8.41 19.55 19.63
N ASN A 120 7.84 18.54 18.98
CA ASN A 120 7.61 17.22 19.55
C ASN A 120 7.91 16.14 18.49
N GLU A 121 9.01 15.38 18.68
CA GLU A 121 9.41 14.29 17.77
C GLU A 121 8.43 13.11 17.77
N GLN A 122 7.48 13.04 18.71
CA GLN A 122 6.41 12.03 18.68
C GLN A 122 5.35 12.32 17.58
N GLN A 123 5.29 13.55 17.06
CA GLN A 123 4.29 13.95 16.06
C GLN A 123 4.66 13.55 14.63
N GLY A 124 5.92 13.18 14.39
CA GLY A 124 6.41 12.74 13.09
C GLY A 124 7.93 12.80 12.99
N ILE A 125 8.44 12.46 11.81
CA ILE A 125 9.86 12.49 11.48
C ILE A 125 10.13 13.44 10.32
N LEU A 126 11.30 14.06 10.32
CA LEU A 126 11.84 14.80 9.18
C LEU A 126 12.91 13.94 8.53
N TYR A 127 12.90 13.87 7.20
CA TYR A 127 13.94 13.17 6.46
C TYR A 127 14.18 13.82 5.10
N TYR A 128 15.32 13.51 4.50
CA TYR A 128 15.65 13.91 3.12
C TYR A 128 15.83 12.64 2.29
N PRO A 129 15.20 12.51 1.11
CA PRO A 129 15.24 11.26 0.31
C PRO A 129 16.65 10.79 -0.05
N GLN A 130 17.61 11.71 -0.18
CA GLN A 130 19.02 11.38 -0.34
C GLN A 130 19.71 11.30 1.04
N PRO A 131 20.43 10.21 1.32
CA PRO A 131 21.11 10.05 2.61
C PRO A 131 22.21 11.09 2.80
N ASN A 132 22.46 11.46 4.07
CA ASN A 132 23.54 12.35 4.51
C ASN A 132 23.46 13.81 4.01
N VAL A 133 22.33 14.26 3.47
CA VAL A 133 22.13 15.67 3.09
C VAL A 133 21.93 16.55 4.32
N PHE A 134 21.08 16.12 5.26
CA PHE A 134 20.94 16.75 6.57
C PHE A 134 21.58 15.85 7.62
N ARG A 135 22.41 16.44 8.48
CA ARG A 135 22.96 15.75 9.66
C ARG A 135 22.02 15.97 10.85
N LYS A 136 21.66 14.88 11.53
CA LYS A 136 20.90 14.97 12.78
C LYS A 136 21.84 15.26 13.96
N GLU A 137 21.56 16.33 14.71
CA GLU A 137 22.23 16.70 15.96
C GLU A 137 21.16 16.94 17.04
N GLY A 138 21.00 15.99 17.97
CA GLY A 138 19.87 16.03 18.91
C GLY A 138 18.53 15.94 18.16
N ASN A 139 17.62 16.91 18.40
CA ASN A 139 16.33 17.02 17.70
C ASN A 139 16.40 17.89 16.43
N ARG A 140 17.59 18.37 16.04
CA ARG A 140 17.78 19.28 14.89
C ARG A 140 18.37 18.55 13.68
N TYR A 141 17.83 18.87 12.51
CA TYR A 141 18.34 18.46 11.20
C TYR A 141 19.08 19.66 10.60
N ILE A 142 20.39 19.52 10.42
CA ILE A 142 21.30 20.62 10.08
C ILE A 142 21.95 20.36 8.72
N ALA A 143 21.93 21.36 7.84
CA ALA A 143 22.73 21.41 6.63
C ALA A 143 23.54 22.72 6.61
N SER A 144 24.86 22.62 6.49
CA SER A 144 25.81 23.73 6.65
C SER A 144 26.70 23.88 5.44
N GLY A 145 27.14 25.11 5.17
CA GLY A 145 28.14 25.36 4.14
C GLY A 145 27.56 25.47 2.73
N HIS A 146 26.32 25.96 2.61
CA HIS A 146 25.61 26.06 1.33
C HIS A 146 25.31 27.51 0.98
N ALA A 147 25.38 27.86 -0.31
CA ALA A 147 24.85 29.13 -0.79
C ALA A 147 23.33 29.22 -0.53
N PRO A 148 22.74 30.42 -0.35
CA PRO A 148 21.31 30.60 -0.07
C PRO A 148 20.37 29.90 -1.07
N GLU A 149 20.74 29.87 -2.36
CA GLU A 149 19.95 29.21 -3.40
C GLU A 149 19.97 27.69 -3.24
N VAL A 150 21.10 27.12 -2.84
CA VAL A 150 21.23 25.68 -2.56
C VAL A 150 20.48 25.34 -1.27
N ALA A 151 20.63 26.13 -0.22
CA ALA A 151 19.87 25.97 1.02
C ALA A 151 18.36 26.00 0.78
N THR A 152 17.89 26.88 -0.12
CA THR A 152 16.49 26.92 -0.56
C THR A 152 16.04 25.60 -1.18
N LEU A 153 16.84 25.03 -2.10
CA LEU A 153 16.51 23.73 -2.74
C LEU A 153 16.51 22.58 -1.73
N LEU A 154 17.46 22.57 -0.79
CA LEU A 154 17.54 21.55 0.26
C LEU A 154 16.33 21.61 1.20
N LEU A 155 15.87 22.80 1.57
CA LEU A 155 14.66 22.94 2.38
C LEU A 155 13.41 22.49 1.62
N LYS A 156 13.30 22.83 0.32
CA LYS A 156 12.19 22.37 -0.54
C LYS A 156 12.13 20.86 -0.72
N GLY A 157 13.27 20.18 -0.66
CA GLY A 157 13.37 18.71 -0.73
C GLY A 157 13.24 17.99 0.62
N LEU A 158 13.17 18.72 1.73
CA LEU A 158 13.00 18.12 3.06
C LEU A 158 11.55 17.64 3.21
N CYS A 159 11.38 16.38 3.61
CA CYS A 159 10.09 15.74 3.79
C CYS A 159 9.74 15.67 5.28
N PHE A 160 8.46 15.79 5.58
CA PHE A 160 7.86 15.54 6.88
C PHE A 160 6.88 14.37 6.75
N GLN A 161 7.04 13.36 7.61
CA GLN A 161 6.12 12.24 7.73
C GLN A 161 5.49 12.25 9.13
N PRO A 162 4.16 12.39 9.26
CA PRO A 162 3.49 12.26 10.55
C PRO A 162 3.59 10.81 11.09
N THR A 163 3.58 10.64 12.41
CA THR A 163 3.56 9.30 13.02
C THR A 163 2.18 8.64 12.79
N PRO A 164 2.10 7.46 12.14
CA PRO A 164 0.84 6.76 11.87
C PRO A 164 0.38 6.02 13.12
N SER A 165 -0.43 6.66 13.98
CA SER A 165 -0.98 5.97 15.16
C SER A 165 -2.18 6.72 15.75
N GLY A 166 -3.41 6.49 15.28
CA GLY A 166 -4.66 6.95 15.93
C GLY A 166 -4.64 8.40 16.41
N ARG A 167 -3.84 9.24 15.73
CA ARG A 167 -3.30 10.46 16.32
C ARG A 167 -4.44 11.46 16.27
N VAL A 168 -4.88 11.84 15.08
CA VAL A 168 -5.98 12.79 14.90
C VAL A 168 -7.32 12.04 14.96
N ASN A 169 -8.15 12.27 16.00
CA ASN A 169 -9.50 11.67 16.13
C ASN A 169 -10.53 12.45 15.26
N GLN A 170 -11.62 11.81 14.81
CA GLN A 170 -12.65 12.27 13.85
C GLN A 170 -13.15 13.72 13.98
N SER A 171 -12.95 14.37 15.12
CA SER A 171 -13.46 15.72 15.42
C SER A 171 -12.40 16.78 15.71
N LYS A 172 -11.10 16.49 15.52
CA LYS A 172 -10.01 17.45 15.77
C LYS A 172 -8.99 17.46 14.63
N SER A 173 -8.31 18.59 14.45
CA SER A 173 -7.07 18.69 13.68
C SER A 173 -5.90 18.83 14.64
N GLU A 174 -4.71 18.37 14.24
CA GLU A 174 -3.48 18.57 15.00
C GLU A 174 -2.52 19.49 14.24
N SER A 175 -2.18 20.60 14.87
CA SER A 175 -1.19 21.54 14.38
C SER A 175 0.22 21.15 14.81
N ILE A 176 1.10 20.91 13.83
CA ILE A 176 2.50 20.61 14.01
C ILE A 176 3.31 21.81 13.55
N LEU A 177 4.12 22.37 14.47
CA LEU A 177 5.07 23.41 14.12
C LEU A 177 6.42 22.81 13.75
N ILE A 178 6.87 23.10 12.54
CA ILE A 178 8.21 22.78 12.05
C ILE A 178 9.01 24.07 12.03
N ASN A 179 9.97 24.19 12.94
CA ASN A 179 10.76 25.40 13.10
C ASN A 179 11.97 25.36 12.17
N LEU A 180 12.29 26.50 11.57
CA LEU A 180 13.44 26.72 10.70
C LEU A 180 14.30 27.85 11.31
N SER A 181 15.61 27.69 11.27
CA SER A 181 16.56 28.77 11.55
C SER A 181 17.68 28.78 10.52
N VAL A 182 18.07 29.97 10.08
CA VAL A 182 19.15 30.23 9.11
C VAL A 182 20.19 31.15 9.74
N PHE A 183 21.46 30.78 9.63
CA PHE A 183 22.60 31.53 10.15
C PHE A 183 23.74 31.54 9.15
N ASP A 184 24.32 32.72 8.91
CA ASP A 184 25.40 32.98 7.95
C ASP A 184 26.81 32.94 8.58
N GLY A 185 26.91 32.90 9.92
CA GLY A 185 28.20 32.97 10.62
C GLY A 185 28.60 34.36 11.10
N HIS A 186 27.92 35.42 10.65
CA HIS A 186 28.37 36.82 10.82
C HIS A 186 27.29 37.77 11.36
N SER A 187 26.02 37.44 11.22
CA SER A 187 24.88 38.23 11.69
C SER A 187 24.05 37.47 12.75
N GLU A 188 22.87 37.99 13.12
CA GLU A 188 21.96 37.27 14.02
C GLU A 188 21.25 36.13 13.28
N THR A 189 21.00 35.01 13.98
CA THR A 189 20.22 33.90 13.42
C THR A 189 18.78 34.33 13.14
N VAL A 190 18.33 34.13 11.90
CA VAL A 190 16.94 34.39 11.51
C VAL A 190 16.13 33.10 11.64
N SER A 191 14.94 33.19 12.22
CA SER A 191 14.07 32.04 12.48
C SER A 191 12.69 32.22 11.88
N ASP A 192 12.11 31.13 11.40
CA ASP A 192 10.77 31.05 10.85
C ASP A 192 10.12 29.69 11.20
N LYS A 193 8.88 29.46 10.77
CA LYS A 193 8.13 28.24 11.04
C LYS A 193 7.11 27.93 9.94
N THR A 194 6.98 26.66 9.61
CA THR A 194 5.84 26.13 8.86
C THR A 194 4.84 25.50 9.84
N LEU A 195 3.55 25.77 9.61
CA LEU A 195 2.46 25.06 10.28
C LEU A 195 1.96 23.93 9.36
N VAL A 196 2.08 22.70 9.83
CA VAL A 196 1.45 21.54 9.19
C VAL A 196 0.21 21.17 9.99
N THR A 197 -0.98 21.31 9.40
CA THR A 197 -2.25 20.91 10.01
C THR A 197 -2.59 19.51 9.53
N VAL A 198 -2.67 18.59 10.47
CA VAL A 198 -3.03 17.20 10.19
C VAL A 198 -4.49 16.97 10.52
N THR A 199 -5.27 16.50 9.56
CA THR A 199 -6.70 16.18 9.71
C THR A 199 -6.93 14.67 9.70
N HIS A 200 -8.02 14.23 10.35
CA HIS A 200 -8.49 12.86 10.25
C HIS A 200 -9.15 12.66 8.87
N PRO A 201 -8.95 11.53 8.16
CA PRO A 201 -9.75 11.23 6.98
C PRO A 201 -11.24 11.25 7.34
N PRO A 202 -12.14 11.78 6.49
CA PRO A 202 -13.56 11.80 6.80
C PRO A 202 -14.05 10.36 7.03
N SER A 203 -14.63 10.11 8.20
CA SER A 203 -15.20 8.81 8.54
C SER A 203 -16.53 8.64 7.81
N SER A 204 -16.46 8.24 6.54
CA SER A 204 -17.64 7.84 5.77
C SER A 204 -18.23 6.60 6.44
N VAL A 205 -19.36 6.75 7.13
CA VAL A 205 -20.17 5.59 7.48
C VAL A 205 -20.85 5.12 6.20
N ILE A 206 -20.50 3.93 5.75
CA ILE A 206 -21.08 3.27 4.59
C ILE A 206 -22.11 2.27 5.11
N LEU A 207 -23.34 2.35 4.61
CA LEU A 207 -24.42 1.44 4.99
C LEU A 207 -24.50 0.32 3.95
N PRO A 208 -24.01 -0.90 4.25
CA PRO A 208 -24.11 -2.02 3.35
C PRO A 208 -25.53 -2.56 3.30
N PHE A 209 -25.88 -3.18 2.18
CA PHE A 209 -27.20 -3.76 1.97
C PHE A 209 -27.34 -5.07 2.73
N LYS A 210 -28.30 -5.15 3.66
CA LYS A 210 -28.71 -6.44 4.25
C LYS A 210 -29.27 -7.35 3.16
N LEU A 211 -28.77 -8.58 3.06
CA LEU A 211 -29.27 -9.58 2.13
C LEU A 211 -30.66 -10.06 2.57
N ASN A 212 -31.66 -9.94 1.69
CA ASN A 212 -33.06 -10.31 1.94
C ASN A 212 -33.47 -11.51 1.07
N GLY A 213 -34.32 -12.40 1.58
CA GLY A 213 -34.89 -13.53 0.81
C GLY A 213 -34.50 -14.92 1.29
N LEU A 214 -34.45 -15.13 2.60
CA LEU A 214 -34.24 -16.44 3.22
C LEU A 214 -35.55 -17.25 3.17
N PRO A 215 -35.57 -18.48 2.63
CA PRO A 215 -36.73 -19.36 2.82
C PRO A 215 -36.88 -19.78 4.28
N ASP A 216 -35.76 -19.98 5.01
CA ASP A 216 -35.74 -20.43 6.40
C ASP A 216 -34.38 -20.07 7.04
N SER A 217 -34.21 -18.85 7.58
CA SER A 217 -33.23 -18.69 8.67
C SER A 217 -33.83 -19.35 9.89
N GLU A 218 -33.64 -20.66 9.99
CA GLU A 218 -33.91 -21.39 11.22
C GLU A 218 -33.19 -20.66 12.35
N THR A 219 -33.96 -20.35 13.40
CA THR A 219 -33.44 -19.70 14.58
C THR A 219 -32.28 -20.53 15.13
N GLY A 220 -31.14 -19.90 15.44
CA GLY A 220 -29.95 -20.60 15.95
C GLY A 220 -28.94 -21.08 14.89
N SER A 221 -29.17 -20.82 13.59
CA SER A 221 -28.37 -21.40 12.50
C SER A 221 -27.02 -20.72 12.20
N GLU A 222 -26.69 -19.62 12.88
CA GLU A 222 -25.44 -18.83 12.72
C GLU A 222 -25.11 -18.49 11.26
N PHE A 223 -26.13 -18.14 10.46
CA PHE A 223 -25.96 -17.77 9.05
C PHE A 223 -24.97 -16.59 8.88
N GLY A 224 -23.99 -16.74 7.99
CA GLY A 224 -22.92 -15.76 7.80
C GLY A 224 -21.70 -15.99 8.71
N ASN A 225 -21.54 -17.17 9.32
CA ASN A 225 -20.31 -17.50 10.06
C ASN A 225 -19.07 -17.55 9.17
N ALA A 226 -19.24 -17.90 7.89
CA ALA A 226 -18.22 -17.93 6.87
C ALA A 226 -18.84 -17.44 5.57
N VAL A 227 -18.08 -16.65 4.81
CA VAL A 227 -18.49 -16.07 3.54
C VAL A 227 -17.32 -16.14 2.58
N ALA A 228 -17.59 -16.42 1.30
CA ALA A 228 -16.59 -16.30 0.23
C ALA A 228 -17.30 -15.90 -1.08
N VAL A 229 -16.57 -15.30 -2.01
CA VAL A 229 -17.13 -14.79 -3.27
C VAL A 229 -16.14 -14.95 -4.41
N SER A 230 -16.61 -15.47 -5.55
CA SER A 230 -15.84 -15.54 -6.79
C SER A 230 -16.74 -15.11 -7.95
N GLY A 231 -16.34 -14.04 -8.63
CA GLY A 231 -17.09 -13.44 -9.73
C GLY A 231 -18.52 -13.03 -9.36
N LYS A 232 -19.51 -13.81 -9.82
CA LYS A 232 -20.95 -13.57 -9.54
C LYS A 232 -21.52 -14.52 -8.49
N THR A 233 -20.72 -15.43 -7.96
CA THR A 233 -21.16 -16.45 -7.02
C THR A 233 -20.67 -16.10 -5.62
N MET A 234 -21.56 -16.12 -4.65
CA MET A 234 -21.27 -15.94 -3.24
C MET A 234 -21.73 -17.19 -2.49
N VAL A 235 -20.92 -17.65 -1.55
CA VAL A 235 -21.22 -18.79 -0.70
C VAL A 235 -21.27 -18.36 0.75
N ILE A 236 -22.26 -18.86 1.49
CA ILE A 236 -22.52 -18.45 2.87
C ILE A 236 -22.74 -19.70 3.74
N GLY A 237 -21.95 -19.79 4.81
CA GLY A 237 -22.05 -20.83 5.82
C GLY A 237 -23.18 -20.60 6.82
N SER A 238 -23.77 -21.69 7.29
CA SER A 238 -24.75 -21.73 8.36
C SER A 238 -24.57 -23.04 9.14
N TYR A 239 -23.46 -23.14 9.86
CA TYR A 239 -22.98 -24.41 10.41
C TYR A 239 -23.84 -25.02 11.53
N LEU A 240 -24.74 -24.24 12.14
CA LEU A 240 -25.71 -24.71 13.14
C LEU A 240 -27.11 -24.92 12.56
N LYS A 241 -27.27 -24.91 11.23
CA LYS A 241 -28.58 -25.17 10.61
C LYS A 241 -29.12 -26.55 10.98
N ASP A 242 -30.40 -26.61 11.34
CA ASP A 242 -31.11 -27.81 11.79
C ASP A 242 -31.69 -28.57 10.58
N ASN A 243 -30.81 -29.09 9.74
CA ASN A 243 -31.18 -29.85 8.55
C ASN A 243 -31.48 -31.34 8.87
N ASN A 244 -30.51 -32.23 8.66
CA ASN A 244 -30.62 -33.69 8.86
C ASN A 244 -30.39 -34.10 10.33
N GLY A 245 -30.58 -33.17 11.26
CA GLY A 245 -30.32 -33.28 12.68
C GLY A 245 -30.02 -31.91 13.28
N ILE A 246 -30.13 -31.81 14.60
CA ILE A 246 -29.83 -30.57 15.36
C ILE A 246 -28.37 -30.15 15.10
N ASP A 247 -28.12 -28.90 14.75
CA ASP A 247 -26.80 -28.32 14.47
C ASP A 247 -26.02 -29.10 13.39
N SER A 248 -26.68 -29.57 12.32
CA SER A 248 -26.00 -30.38 11.29
C SER A 248 -25.24 -29.53 10.26
N GLY A 249 -25.74 -28.32 9.98
CA GLY A 249 -25.08 -27.34 9.13
C GLY A 249 -25.60 -27.32 7.68
N GLY A 250 -25.32 -26.22 6.98
CA GLY A 250 -25.70 -26.00 5.58
C GLY A 250 -24.92 -24.85 4.95
N VAL A 251 -24.81 -24.86 3.62
CA VAL A 251 -24.20 -23.77 2.85
C VAL A 251 -25.16 -23.27 1.79
N TYR A 252 -25.31 -21.96 1.70
CA TYR A 252 -26.16 -21.32 0.70
C TYR A 252 -25.31 -20.78 -0.43
N VAL A 253 -25.71 -21.06 -1.67
CA VAL A 253 -25.07 -20.49 -2.86
C VAL A 253 -25.99 -19.43 -3.44
N TYR A 254 -25.47 -18.21 -3.51
CA TYR A 254 -26.13 -17.07 -4.15
C TYR A 254 -25.44 -16.73 -5.46
N GLU A 255 -26.23 -16.35 -6.45
CA GLU A 255 -25.72 -15.81 -7.72
C GLU A 255 -26.28 -14.42 -7.97
N ARG A 256 -25.41 -13.51 -8.41
CA ARG A 256 -25.74 -12.13 -8.77
C ARG A 256 -26.18 -12.03 -10.22
N GLY A 257 -27.28 -11.33 -10.47
CA GLY A 257 -27.67 -10.87 -11.82
C GLY A 257 -26.71 -9.83 -12.43
N ASP A 258 -27.05 -9.30 -13.62
CA ASP A 258 -26.18 -8.40 -14.42
C ASP A 258 -26.15 -6.92 -13.98
N GLY A 259 -26.55 -6.59 -12.76
CA GLY A 259 -26.55 -5.23 -12.24
C GLY A 259 -26.25 -5.14 -10.75
N ARG A 260 -26.22 -3.90 -10.25
CA ARG A 260 -25.77 -3.59 -8.87
C ARG A 260 -26.91 -3.39 -7.87
N ALA A 261 -28.15 -3.74 -8.24
CA ALA A 261 -29.26 -3.66 -7.30
C ALA A 261 -29.16 -4.81 -6.28
N TYR A 262 -29.48 -4.55 -5.01
CA TYR A 262 -29.33 -5.54 -3.93
C TYR A 262 -30.24 -6.77 -4.11
N ASN A 263 -31.38 -6.63 -4.78
CA ASN A 263 -32.32 -7.71 -5.07
C ASN A 263 -31.84 -8.67 -6.18
N GLN A 264 -30.61 -8.50 -6.66
CA GLN A 264 -30.05 -9.34 -7.72
C GLN A 264 -29.32 -10.57 -7.21
N TRP A 265 -28.91 -10.58 -5.95
CA TRP A 265 -28.43 -11.79 -5.31
C TRP A 265 -29.62 -12.68 -5.01
N LYS A 266 -29.61 -13.90 -5.54
CA LYS A 266 -30.67 -14.89 -5.32
C LYS A 266 -30.04 -16.21 -4.94
N VAL A 267 -30.68 -16.90 -3.98
CA VAL A 267 -30.34 -18.28 -3.66
C VAL A 267 -30.52 -19.10 -4.93
N LYS A 268 -29.46 -19.78 -5.35
CA LYS A 268 -29.45 -20.73 -6.46
C LYS A 268 -29.43 -22.16 -5.98
N ASP A 269 -28.70 -22.42 -4.90
CA ASP A 269 -28.61 -23.75 -4.33
C ASP A 269 -28.40 -23.71 -2.82
N ILE A 270 -28.68 -24.84 -2.16
CA ILE A 270 -28.39 -25.08 -0.75
C ILE A 270 -27.65 -26.42 -0.67
N LEU A 271 -26.36 -26.36 -0.33
CA LEU A 271 -25.49 -27.53 -0.27
C LEU A 271 -25.67 -28.23 1.08
N MET A 272 -26.03 -29.51 1.00
CA MET A 272 -26.28 -30.37 2.16
C MET A 272 -25.87 -31.82 1.81
N PRO A 273 -24.72 -32.32 2.27
CA PRO A 273 -24.34 -33.70 2.04
C PRO A 273 -25.31 -34.65 2.75
N GLU A 274 -25.64 -35.78 2.13
CA GLU A 274 -26.57 -36.77 2.69
C GLU A 274 -26.07 -37.38 4.01
N ASP A 275 -24.75 -37.45 4.18
CA ASP A 275 -24.11 -38.09 5.34
C ASP A 275 -23.80 -37.12 6.49
N ILE A 276 -24.14 -35.84 6.37
CA ILE A 276 -24.02 -34.84 7.44
C ILE A 276 -25.14 -35.02 8.45
N ILE A 277 -24.74 -35.19 9.72
CA ILE A 277 -25.63 -35.42 10.84
C ILE A 277 -25.41 -34.37 11.94
N LYS A 278 -26.15 -34.53 13.04
CA LYS A 278 -26.11 -33.65 14.21
C LYS A 278 -24.68 -33.32 14.67
N ARG A 279 -24.35 -32.01 14.72
CA ARG A 279 -23.08 -31.43 15.21
C ARG A 279 -21.84 -31.75 14.37
N ASP A 280 -22.00 -32.03 13.08
CA ASP A 280 -20.86 -32.17 12.16
C ASP A 280 -20.27 -30.81 11.73
N ASN A 281 -20.95 -29.69 12.03
CA ASN A 281 -20.52 -28.30 11.71
C ASN A 281 -20.25 -28.07 10.21
N PHE A 282 -21.05 -28.64 9.32
CA PHE A 282 -20.90 -28.42 7.88
C PHE A 282 -21.16 -26.96 7.50
N GLY A 283 -20.21 -26.31 6.83
CA GLY A 283 -20.27 -24.88 6.50
C GLY A 283 -19.61 -23.97 7.52
N GLU A 284 -18.87 -24.53 8.49
CA GLU A 284 -18.08 -23.74 9.44
C GLU A 284 -16.92 -23.00 8.76
N SER A 285 -16.32 -23.62 7.74
CA SER A 285 -15.33 -23.02 6.85
C SER A 285 -15.75 -23.32 5.41
N LEU A 286 -15.49 -22.39 4.50
CA LEU A 286 -15.75 -22.55 3.09
C LEU A 286 -14.87 -21.61 2.28
N ASP A 287 -14.67 -21.95 1.01
CA ASP A 287 -14.04 -21.08 0.03
C ASP A 287 -14.52 -21.43 -1.39
N ILE A 288 -14.37 -20.51 -2.35
CA ILE A 288 -14.81 -20.67 -3.73
C ILE A 288 -13.78 -20.14 -4.73
N ASP A 289 -13.42 -20.97 -5.70
CA ASP A 289 -12.63 -20.57 -6.86
C ASP A 289 -13.41 -20.90 -8.15
N GLY A 290 -13.95 -19.87 -8.79
CA GLY A 290 -14.73 -19.96 -10.00
C GLY A 290 -15.96 -20.87 -9.88
N GLU A 291 -15.85 -22.08 -10.42
CA GLU A 291 -16.92 -23.08 -10.47
C GLU A 291 -16.73 -24.21 -9.45
N MET A 292 -15.91 -23.99 -8.42
CA MET A 292 -15.58 -24.97 -7.40
C MET A 292 -15.72 -24.41 -5.99
N ILE A 293 -16.45 -25.12 -5.13
CA ILE A 293 -16.64 -24.75 -3.72
C ILE A 293 -16.05 -25.84 -2.84
N ALA A 294 -15.23 -25.45 -1.87
CA ALA A 294 -14.77 -26.32 -0.79
C ALA A 294 -15.51 -25.97 0.50
N VAL A 295 -15.99 -26.98 1.24
CA VAL A 295 -16.73 -26.79 2.49
C VAL A 295 -16.21 -27.72 3.58
N GLY A 296 -15.82 -27.15 4.73
CA GLY A 296 -15.40 -27.90 5.91
C GLY A 296 -16.55 -28.37 6.79
N ALA A 297 -16.35 -29.54 7.39
CA ALA A 297 -17.18 -30.13 8.45
C ALA A 297 -16.27 -30.67 9.56
N SER A 298 -15.65 -29.74 10.31
CA SER A 298 -14.54 -30.04 11.23
C SER A 298 -14.92 -31.00 12.37
N MET A 299 -16.19 -31.01 12.76
CA MET A 299 -16.71 -31.87 13.85
C MET A 299 -17.22 -33.22 13.34
N LYS A 300 -17.11 -33.50 12.04
CA LYS A 300 -17.54 -34.78 11.47
C LYS A 300 -16.77 -35.96 12.05
N ASN A 301 -17.49 -37.03 12.37
CA ASN A 301 -16.89 -38.27 12.85
C ASN A 301 -16.55 -39.20 11.67
N GLU A 302 -15.27 -39.38 11.39
CA GLU A 302 -14.79 -40.24 10.30
C GLU A 302 -13.94 -41.39 10.83
N HIS A 303 -13.95 -42.52 10.11
CA HIS A 303 -13.14 -43.71 10.46
C HIS A 303 -13.31 -44.21 11.91
N GLY A 304 -14.45 -43.91 12.54
CA GLY A 304 -14.73 -44.22 13.95
C GLY A 304 -14.01 -43.33 14.96
N LYS A 305 -13.47 -42.19 14.51
CA LYS A 305 -12.82 -41.15 15.31
C LYS A 305 -13.77 -39.99 15.50
N LYS A 306 -13.78 -39.44 16.72
CA LYS A 306 -14.70 -38.37 17.08
C LYS A 306 -14.12 -37.03 16.63
N ASP A 307 -14.88 -36.18 15.95
CA ASP A 307 -14.44 -34.85 15.50
C ASP A 307 -13.10 -34.90 14.71
N SER A 308 -12.91 -35.94 13.88
CA SER A 308 -11.72 -36.06 13.03
C SER A 308 -11.80 -35.18 11.79
N GLY A 309 -13.03 -34.79 11.40
CA GLY A 309 -13.30 -33.80 10.36
C GLY A 309 -13.37 -34.37 8.94
N ALA A 310 -13.97 -33.58 8.04
CA ALA A 310 -14.08 -33.84 6.60
C ALA A 310 -14.19 -32.53 5.81
N VAL A 311 -13.88 -32.59 4.52
CA VAL A 311 -14.11 -31.51 3.54
C VAL A 311 -14.92 -32.05 2.36
N TYR A 312 -15.87 -31.27 1.86
CA TYR A 312 -16.71 -31.63 0.72
C TYR A 312 -16.44 -30.65 -0.42
N ILE A 313 -16.32 -31.20 -1.63
CA ILE A 313 -16.08 -30.41 -2.84
C ILE A 313 -17.32 -30.46 -3.70
N TYR A 314 -17.75 -29.29 -4.14
CA TYR A 314 -18.86 -29.11 -5.06
C TYR A 314 -18.37 -28.45 -6.34
N GLU A 315 -18.83 -28.94 -7.48
CA GLU A 315 -18.61 -28.33 -8.78
C GLU A 315 -19.94 -27.97 -9.43
N LYS A 316 -19.95 -26.88 -10.19
CA LYS A 316 -21.13 -26.47 -10.95
C LYS A 316 -21.46 -27.54 -12.01
N GLU A 317 -22.70 -28.00 -12.08
CA GLU A 317 -23.10 -29.09 -12.99
C GLU A 317 -22.85 -28.72 -14.48
N SER A 318 -23.04 -27.45 -14.82
CA SER A 318 -22.65 -26.80 -16.07
C SER A 318 -22.61 -25.28 -15.90
N LYS A 319 -22.00 -24.55 -16.85
CA LYS A 319 -21.92 -23.07 -16.79
C LYS A 319 -23.29 -22.40 -16.62
N ASP A 320 -24.33 -23.00 -17.19
CA ASP A 320 -25.70 -22.47 -17.24
C ASP A 320 -26.67 -23.15 -16.24
N SER A 321 -26.21 -24.08 -15.40
CA SER A 321 -27.07 -24.74 -14.41
C SER A 321 -27.13 -23.97 -13.10
N ASP A 322 -28.29 -24.02 -12.45
CA ASP A 322 -28.47 -23.48 -11.10
C ASP A 322 -27.94 -24.44 -10.01
N GLY A 323 -27.65 -25.70 -10.35
CA GLY A 323 -27.26 -26.75 -9.41
C GLY A 323 -25.75 -26.94 -9.26
N TRP A 324 -25.34 -27.23 -8.03
CA TRP A 324 -24.00 -27.64 -7.62
C TRP A 324 -24.01 -29.10 -7.19
N VAL A 325 -23.04 -29.86 -7.66
CA VAL A 325 -22.96 -31.30 -7.41
C VAL A 325 -21.77 -31.59 -6.52
N GLN A 326 -21.99 -32.35 -5.45
CA GLN A 326 -20.91 -32.87 -4.63
C GLN A 326 -20.07 -33.86 -5.47
N THR A 327 -18.85 -33.48 -5.83
CA THR A 327 -17.93 -34.32 -6.62
C THR A 327 -17.01 -35.15 -5.74
N SER A 328 -16.67 -34.65 -4.54
CA SER A 328 -15.69 -35.31 -3.67
C SER A 328 -16.01 -35.10 -2.18
N LYS A 329 -15.56 -36.05 -1.37
CA LYS A 329 -15.46 -35.95 0.09
C LYS A 329 -14.04 -36.35 0.50
N LEU A 330 -13.32 -35.42 1.10
CA LEU A 330 -11.95 -35.60 1.55
C LEU A 330 -11.93 -35.81 3.07
N THR A 331 -11.15 -36.80 3.51
CA THR A 331 -10.94 -37.12 4.92
C THR A 331 -9.48 -37.48 5.12
N LEU A 332 -8.99 -37.39 6.36
CA LEU A 332 -7.69 -37.96 6.68
C LEU A 332 -7.70 -39.48 6.46
N PRO A 333 -6.61 -40.07 5.93
CA PRO A 333 -6.43 -41.51 5.93
C PRO A 333 -6.64 -42.08 7.33
N LYS A 334 -7.27 -43.26 7.41
CA LYS A 334 -7.70 -43.88 8.68
C LYS A 334 -6.57 -44.04 9.71
N GLU A 335 -5.36 -44.26 9.23
CA GLU A 335 -4.13 -44.40 10.03
C GLU A 335 -3.60 -43.08 10.57
N LEU A 336 -3.94 -41.95 9.93
CA LEU A 336 -3.59 -40.61 10.36
C LEU A 336 -4.65 -40.00 11.27
N ALA A 337 -5.94 -40.31 11.03
CA ALA A 337 -7.06 -39.73 11.76
C ALA A 337 -7.07 -40.10 13.26
N LYS A 338 -7.08 -39.07 14.12
CA LYS A 338 -7.31 -39.16 15.56
C LYS A 338 -8.57 -38.37 15.94
N SER A 339 -9.03 -38.60 17.17
CA SER A 339 -10.20 -37.88 17.66
C SER A 339 -9.82 -36.46 18.04
N GLY A 340 -10.54 -35.45 17.53
CA GLY A 340 -10.32 -34.05 17.84
C GLY A 340 -9.39 -33.30 16.88
N ASP A 341 -8.83 -33.97 15.84
CA ASP A 341 -7.92 -33.32 14.87
C ASP A 341 -8.59 -32.16 14.11
N GLN A 342 -9.91 -32.21 13.95
CA GLN A 342 -10.72 -31.20 13.28
C GLN A 342 -10.26 -30.83 11.86
N PHE A 343 -9.99 -31.85 11.03
CA PHE A 343 -9.70 -31.64 9.61
C PHE A 343 -10.84 -30.89 8.91
N GLY A 344 -10.52 -29.82 8.18
CA GLY A 344 -11.53 -28.93 7.58
C GLY A 344 -11.96 -27.80 8.50
N ARG A 345 -11.23 -27.52 9.57
CA ARG A 345 -11.47 -26.32 10.41
C ARG A 345 -11.28 -25.02 9.64
N ALA A 346 -10.33 -25.02 8.70
CA ALA A 346 -10.11 -23.95 7.73
C ALA A 346 -9.86 -24.59 6.36
N VAL A 347 -10.37 -23.96 5.30
CA VAL A 347 -10.20 -24.39 3.91
C VAL A 347 -9.97 -23.17 3.02
N SER A 348 -9.14 -23.30 2.01
CA SER A 348 -8.97 -22.30 0.94
C SER A 348 -8.53 -22.99 -0.34
N ILE A 349 -8.99 -22.49 -1.47
CA ILE A 349 -8.86 -23.13 -2.77
C ILE A 349 -8.51 -22.11 -3.85
N ASN A 350 -7.49 -22.43 -4.64
CA ASN A 350 -7.08 -21.61 -5.77
C ASN A 350 -6.43 -22.47 -6.86
N GLU A 351 -6.91 -22.34 -8.11
CA GLU A 351 -6.40 -23.03 -9.29
C GLU A 351 -6.28 -24.56 -9.12
N GLY A 352 -7.20 -25.17 -8.36
CA GLY A 352 -7.19 -26.61 -8.10
C GLY A 352 -6.17 -27.07 -7.05
N ASN A 353 -5.54 -26.15 -6.31
CA ASN A 353 -4.85 -26.42 -5.05
C ASN A 353 -5.81 -26.16 -3.90
N LEU A 354 -6.04 -27.16 -3.06
CA LEU A 354 -6.90 -27.07 -1.89
C LEU A 354 -6.05 -27.25 -0.63
N PHE A 355 -6.10 -26.25 0.24
CA PHE A 355 -5.47 -26.27 1.55
C PHE A 355 -6.50 -26.59 2.61
N VAL A 356 -6.19 -27.55 3.48
CA VAL A 356 -7.08 -27.97 4.56
C VAL A 356 -6.37 -27.96 5.90
N GLY A 357 -6.83 -27.10 6.81
CA GLY A 357 -6.32 -26.97 8.17
C GLY A 357 -6.88 -28.04 9.10
N ALA A 358 -6.01 -28.55 9.98
CA ALA A 358 -6.33 -29.41 11.11
C ALA A 358 -5.53 -28.91 12.34
N PRO A 359 -5.94 -27.78 12.97
CA PRO A 359 -5.13 -27.08 13.98
C PRO A 359 -4.88 -27.90 15.25
N TYR A 360 -5.67 -28.94 15.49
CA TYR A 360 -5.52 -29.82 16.65
C TYR A 360 -4.90 -31.18 16.28
N TYR A 361 -4.41 -31.32 15.05
CA TYR A 361 -3.66 -32.49 14.64
C TYR A 361 -2.37 -32.62 15.45
N ASP A 362 -2.22 -33.77 16.10
CA ASP A 362 -1.01 -34.12 16.86
C ASP A 362 0.13 -34.55 15.91
N ALA A 363 0.77 -33.58 15.25
CA ALA A 363 1.88 -33.83 14.32
C ALA A 363 3.16 -34.27 15.06
N ASN A 364 3.86 -33.32 15.68
CA ASN A 364 5.04 -33.58 16.52
C ASN A 364 4.78 -33.30 18.01
N GLY A 365 3.86 -32.38 18.29
CA GLY A 365 3.40 -31.99 19.62
C GLY A 365 1.90 -32.18 19.76
N LYS A 366 1.40 -32.15 21.00
CA LYS A 366 -0.06 -32.22 21.21
C LYS A 366 -0.72 -30.96 20.66
N ASP A 367 -1.76 -31.10 19.86
CA ASP A 367 -2.50 -29.98 19.25
C ASP A 367 -1.56 -28.98 18.53
N SER A 368 -0.45 -29.46 17.93
CA SER A 368 0.51 -28.59 17.22
C SER A 368 -0.06 -28.07 15.89
N GLY A 369 -0.94 -28.85 15.28
CA GLY A 369 -1.60 -28.53 14.03
C GLY A 369 -0.84 -29.01 12.80
N ALA A 370 -1.55 -29.05 11.67
CA ALA A 370 -1.04 -29.37 10.35
C ALA A 370 -1.95 -28.80 9.26
N VAL A 371 -1.40 -28.63 8.06
CA VAL A 371 -2.15 -28.32 6.84
C VAL A 371 -1.94 -29.42 5.81
N PHE A 372 -3.01 -29.87 5.18
CA PHE A 372 -3.00 -30.91 4.15
C PHE A 372 -3.32 -30.27 2.80
N VAL A 373 -2.41 -30.44 1.85
CA VAL A 373 -2.54 -29.87 0.50
C VAL A 373 -2.99 -30.96 -0.46
N PHE A 374 -4.13 -30.71 -1.10
CA PHE A 374 -4.67 -31.57 -2.14
C PHE A 374 -4.59 -30.85 -3.49
N GLU A 375 -4.23 -31.59 -4.52
CA GLU A 375 -4.26 -31.11 -5.90
C GLU A 375 -5.34 -31.85 -6.68
N LYS A 376 -6.08 -31.09 -7.52
CA LYS A 376 -7.08 -31.67 -8.41
C LYS A 376 -6.39 -32.61 -9.39
N ASN A 377 -6.73 -33.89 -9.32
CA ASN A 377 -6.18 -34.92 -10.18
C ASN A 377 -7.31 -35.83 -10.69
N PRO A 378 -7.75 -35.68 -11.95
CA PRO A 378 -8.86 -36.47 -12.50
C PRO A 378 -8.51 -37.95 -12.70
N PHE A 379 -7.25 -38.35 -12.50
CA PHE A 379 -6.78 -39.72 -12.66
C PHE A 379 -6.79 -40.52 -11.36
N VAL A 380 -7.06 -39.90 -10.21
CA VAL A 380 -7.21 -40.59 -8.92
C VAL A 380 -8.68 -40.72 -8.55
N GLU A 381 -9.01 -41.77 -7.79
CA GLU A 381 -10.35 -41.96 -7.26
C GLU A 381 -10.74 -40.77 -6.37
N GLY A 382 -11.91 -40.19 -6.61
CA GLY A 382 -12.36 -38.99 -5.92
C GLY A 382 -11.82 -37.67 -6.49
N GLY A 383 -10.95 -37.69 -7.51
CA GLY A 383 -10.54 -36.48 -8.26
C GLY A 383 -9.53 -35.57 -7.57
N TRP A 384 -9.02 -35.97 -6.39
CA TRP A 384 -8.10 -35.18 -5.57
C TRP A 384 -7.00 -36.06 -4.98
N GLU A 385 -5.76 -35.60 -5.10
CA GLU A 385 -4.59 -36.29 -4.57
C GLU A 385 -4.02 -35.49 -3.40
N LEU A 386 -3.80 -36.12 -2.24
CA LEU A 386 -3.03 -35.52 -1.16
C LEU A 386 -1.57 -35.46 -1.58
N THR A 387 -1.08 -34.27 -1.97
CA THR A 387 0.29 -34.10 -2.48
C THR A 387 1.27 -33.72 -1.38
N GLN A 388 0.79 -33.09 -0.30
CA GLN A 388 1.65 -32.66 0.80
C GLN A 388 0.92 -32.58 2.15
N THR A 389 1.67 -32.86 3.21
CA THR A 389 1.29 -32.47 4.58
C THR A 389 2.35 -31.49 5.09
N ILE A 390 1.90 -30.28 5.39
CA ILE A 390 2.72 -29.20 5.93
C ILE A 390 2.60 -29.24 7.45
N ILE A 391 3.73 -29.43 8.10
CA ILE A 391 3.90 -29.36 9.56
C ILE A 391 5.00 -28.33 9.79
N HIS A 392 4.69 -27.27 10.53
CA HIS A 392 5.69 -26.33 11.05
C HIS A 392 6.12 -26.78 12.45
N ASP A 393 7.40 -26.52 12.85
CA ASP A 393 8.13 -26.77 14.13
C ASP A 393 7.59 -27.82 15.13
N GLY A 394 6.30 -27.79 15.39
CA GLY A 394 5.50 -28.87 15.93
C GLY A 394 5.45 -28.80 17.44
N ASP A 395 5.56 -27.58 17.96
CA ASP A 395 5.45 -27.31 19.37
C ASP A 395 3.98 -27.35 19.78
N ARG A 396 3.77 -27.54 21.08
CA ARG A 396 2.47 -27.94 21.62
C ARG A 396 1.55 -26.73 21.62
N MET A 397 0.33 -26.89 21.10
CA MET A 397 -0.74 -25.88 21.11
C MET A 397 -0.49 -24.66 20.22
N ASP A 398 0.39 -24.75 19.23
CA ASP A 398 0.60 -23.67 18.24
C ASP A 398 -0.63 -23.44 17.36
N TRP A 399 -1.44 -24.49 17.20
CA TRP A 399 -2.64 -24.51 16.37
C TRP A 399 -2.38 -24.14 14.91
N PHE A 400 -1.27 -24.62 14.35
CA PHE A 400 -0.91 -24.40 12.95
C PHE A 400 -2.01 -24.90 12.00
N GLY A 401 -2.48 -24.03 11.10
CA GLY A 401 -3.63 -24.33 10.24
C GLY A 401 -4.97 -23.89 10.81
N PHE A 402 -4.97 -22.99 11.81
CA PHE A 402 -6.18 -22.42 12.40
C PHE A 402 -6.91 -21.49 11.42
N SER A 403 -6.15 -20.66 10.70
CA SER A 403 -6.61 -19.82 9.60
C SER A 403 -5.68 -20.07 8.41
N LEU A 404 -6.20 -19.94 7.19
CA LEU A 404 -5.40 -20.09 5.99
C LEU A 404 -6.05 -19.38 4.81
N ASP A 405 -5.23 -19.00 3.85
CA ASP A 405 -5.66 -18.44 2.57
C ASP A 405 -4.60 -18.75 1.49
N VAL A 406 -5.03 -18.97 0.25
CA VAL A 406 -4.14 -19.27 -0.88
C VAL A 406 -4.50 -18.44 -2.11
N ASP A 407 -3.50 -17.77 -2.67
CA ASP A 407 -3.61 -17.05 -3.93
C ASP A 407 -2.39 -17.30 -4.82
N GLY A 408 -2.64 -17.87 -5.99
CA GLY A 408 -1.64 -18.20 -7.01
C GLY A 408 -0.49 -19.05 -6.45
N THR A 409 0.67 -18.42 -6.27
CA THR A 409 1.89 -19.10 -5.81
C THR A 409 2.17 -18.95 -4.32
N TYR A 410 1.31 -18.26 -3.56
CA TYR A 410 1.47 -18.03 -2.14
C TYR A 410 0.31 -18.60 -1.34
N ALA A 411 0.62 -19.15 -0.18
CA ALA A 411 -0.36 -19.55 0.81
C ALA A 411 0.09 -19.01 2.16
N VAL A 412 -0.84 -18.54 2.97
CA VAL A 412 -0.56 -18.06 4.33
C VAL A 412 -1.29 -18.96 5.30
N VAL A 413 -0.59 -19.36 6.36
CA VAL A 413 -1.13 -20.24 7.39
C VAL A 413 -0.96 -19.60 8.76
N GLY A 414 -2.06 -19.36 9.46
CA GLY A 414 -2.06 -18.83 10.82
C GLY A 414 -1.89 -19.91 11.89
N ALA A 415 -1.16 -19.56 12.93
CA ALA A 415 -0.91 -20.35 14.13
C ALA A 415 -1.00 -19.43 15.37
N PRO A 416 -2.21 -19.07 15.83
CA PRO A 416 -2.40 -18.08 16.89
C PRO A 416 -1.89 -18.52 18.27
N GLY A 417 -1.58 -19.81 18.45
CA GLY A 417 -0.94 -20.32 19.65
C GLY A 417 0.58 -20.36 19.60
N ALA A 418 1.19 -20.07 18.45
CA ALA A 418 2.62 -20.24 18.24
C ALA A 418 3.48 -19.41 19.20
N ASP A 419 4.59 -20.01 19.62
CA ASP A 419 5.59 -19.41 20.50
C ASP A 419 7.02 -19.59 19.98
N ARG A 420 7.96 -18.82 20.54
CA ARG A 420 9.39 -18.96 20.22
C ARG A 420 9.98 -20.09 21.07
N SER A 421 9.73 -21.34 20.68
CA SER A 421 10.21 -22.63 21.22
C SER A 421 10.95 -22.66 22.60
N LYS A 422 10.42 -23.51 23.49
CA LYS A 422 11.03 -24.32 24.59
C LYS A 422 11.74 -23.67 25.80
N GLU A 423 12.14 -22.41 25.81
CA GLU A 423 12.92 -21.88 26.95
C GLU A 423 12.14 -21.15 28.06
N VAL A 424 10.86 -20.82 27.89
CA VAL A 424 10.05 -20.27 29.00
C VAL A 424 8.60 -20.69 28.84
N ASP A 425 7.99 -21.21 29.91
CA ASP A 425 6.55 -21.48 29.99
C ASP A 425 5.72 -20.25 29.52
N GLY A 426 5.14 -20.30 28.31
CA GLY A 426 3.85 -19.69 27.99
C GLY A 426 3.80 -18.33 27.30
N PHE A 427 4.40 -18.17 26.12
CA PHE A 427 4.17 -16.99 25.26
C PHE A 427 3.43 -17.36 23.97
N GLU A 428 2.15 -17.68 24.08
CA GLU A 428 1.18 -17.83 22.97
C GLU A 428 0.92 -16.45 22.32
N LEU A 429 1.92 -15.89 21.63
CA LEU A 429 1.81 -14.58 20.94
C LEU A 429 1.20 -14.73 19.54
N GLY A 430 1.39 -15.91 18.92
CA GLY A 430 0.89 -16.25 17.60
C GLY A 430 1.87 -15.90 16.47
N ALA A 431 1.73 -16.61 15.36
CA ALA A 431 2.53 -16.43 14.15
C ALA A 431 1.67 -16.68 12.89
N ALA A 432 2.14 -16.18 11.75
CA ALA A 432 1.64 -16.54 10.43
C ALA A 432 2.80 -16.96 9.53
N TYR A 433 2.59 -18.01 8.74
CA TYR A 433 3.63 -18.63 7.93
C TYR A 433 3.28 -18.53 6.47
N ILE A 434 4.17 -17.95 5.67
CA ILE A 434 4.00 -17.81 4.24
C ILE A 434 4.69 -18.98 3.57
N PHE A 435 3.96 -19.71 2.75
CA PHE A 435 4.47 -20.76 1.88
C PHE A 435 4.43 -20.31 0.44
N SER A 436 5.43 -20.73 -0.34
CA SER A 436 5.46 -20.46 -1.78
C SER A 436 5.69 -21.72 -2.61
N ASN A 437 5.08 -21.76 -3.79
CA ASN A 437 5.27 -22.81 -4.79
C ASN A 437 5.87 -22.23 -6.09
N LYS A 438 6.95 -21.46 -5.94
CA LYS A 438 7.57 -20.63 -7.01
C LYS A 438 7.98 -21.36 -8.28
N ASN A 439 8.20 -22.68 -8.23
CA ASN A 439 8.67 -23.43 -9.39
C ASN A 439 7.64 -24.46 -9.93
N ARG A 440 6.47 -24.63 -9.28
CA ARG A 440 5.49 -25.71 -9.57
C ARG A 440 6.16 -27.09 -9.81
N VAL A 441 7.32 -27.33 -9.20
CA VAL A 441 8.09 -28.57 -9.38
C VAL A 441 7.52 -29.61 -8.44
N LYS A 442 7.54 -30.88 -8.86
CA LYS A 442 7.37 -32.04 -7.98
C LYS A 442 8.28 -31.89 -6.75
N GLY A 443 7.71 -31.46 -5.63
CA GLY A 443 8.43 -31.01 -4.44
C GLY A 443 7.58 -30.19 -3.46
N GLY A 444 6.49 -29.58 -3.93
CA GLY A 444 5.44 -28.98 -3.09
C GLY A 444 5.71 -27.55 -2.61
N TRP A 445 4.83 -27.06 -1.75
CA TRP A 445 4.87 -25.77 -1.08
C TRP A 445 5.97 -25.72 -0.02
N VAL A 446 6.81 -24.69 -0.06
CA VAL A 446 7.93 -24.52 0.89
C VAL A 446 7.76 -23.25 1.70
N LEU A 447 8.19 -23.26 2.96
CA LEU A 447 8.18 -22.08 3.81
C LEU A 447 9.00 -20.97 3.12
N ASP A 448 8.35 -19.85 2.84
CA ASP A 448 8.92 -18.63 2.28
C ASP A 448 9.36 -17.69 3.40
N ASP A 449 8.48 -17.45 4.38
CA ASP A 449 8.74 -16.53 5.49
C ASP A 449 7.88 -16.84 6.73
N THR A 450 8.29 -16.30 7.88
CA THR A 450 7.55 -16.35 9.15
C THR A 450 7.29 -14.94 9.62
N LEU A 451 6.01 -14.61 9.80
CA LEU A 451 5.55 -13.35 10.37
C LEU A 451 5.18 -13.57 11.83
N ASP A 452 5.71 -12.73 12.72
CA ASP A 452 5.43 -12.80 14.16
C ASP A 452 5.50 -11.41 14.82
N LEU A 453 5.03 -11.34 16.06
CA LEU A 453 5.11 -10.15 16.92
C LEU A 453 6.01 -10.38 18.13
N PHE A 454 6.94 -11.34 18.08
CA PHE A 454 7.71 -11.77 19.26
C PHE A 454 8.61 -10.67 19.83
N ASP A 455 9.08 -9.76 18.97
CA ASP A 455 9.91 -8.63 19.36
C ASP A 455 9.09 -7.33 19.57
N ASP A 456 7.76 -7.36 19.40
CA ASP A 456 6.89 -6.22 19.67
C ASP A 456 6.60 -6.10 21.18
N PRO A 457 7.03 -5.02 21.85
CA PRO A 457 6.79 -4.86 23.28
C PRO A 457 5.31 -4.73 23.65
N ARG A 458 4.43 -4.40 22.70
CA ARG A 458 2.98 -4.26 22.89
C ARG A 458 2.29 -5.62 22.93
N ALA A 459 2.84 -6.63 22.25
CA ALA A 459 2.25 -7.95 22.14
C ALA A 459 2.13 -8.61 23.54
N SER A 460 0.94 -9.12 23.81
CA SER A 460 0.53 -9.78 25.04
C SER A 460 0.16 -11.24 24.74
N ARG A 461 0.24 -12.10 25.77
CA ARG A 461 -0.14 -13.50 25.65
C ARG A 461 -1.62 -13.62 25.27
N GLY A 462 -1.89 -14.38 24.22
CA GLY A 462 -3.26 -14.63 23.74
C GLY A 462 -3.78 -13.57 22.77
N ASP A 463 -2.94 -12.63 22.34
CA ASP A 463 -3.31 -11.59 21.34
C ASP A 463 -3.75 -12.21 20.00
N GLY A 464 -3.31 -13.45 19.76
CA GLY A 464 -3.80 -14.31 18.70
C GLY A 464 -3.37 -13.86 17.31
N PHE A 465 -2.14 -13.38 17.15
CA PHE A 465 -1.60 -13.05 15.83
C PHE A 465 -1.65 -14.28 14.91
N GLY A 466 -2.24 -14.16 13.73
CA GLY A 466 -2.52 -15.30 12.86
C GLY A 466 -3.90 -15.93 13.10
N SER A 467 -4.79 -15.30 13.87
CA SER A 467 -6.18 -15.74 14.03
C SER A 467 -6.99 -15.68 12.74
N SER A 468 -6.63 -14.75 11.87
CA SER A 468 -7.20 -14.52 10.55
C SER A 468 -6.07 -14.08 9.63
N VAL A 469 -6.05 -14.60 8.41
CA VAL A 469 -5.02 -14.29 7.41
C VAL A 469 -5.70 -14.16 6.05
N ALA A 470 -5.13 -13.32 5.19
CA ALA A 470 -5.53 -13.20 3.79
C ALA A 470 -4.30 -12.86 2.92
N VAL A 471 -4.29 -13.31 1.67
CA VAL A 471 -3.21 -13.10 0.71
C VAL A 471 -3.76 -12.75 -0.67
N ASP A 472 -3.17 -11.72 -1.27
CA ASP A 472 -3.39 -11.33 -2.67
C ASP A 472 -2.03 -11.05 -3.31
N GLY A 473 -1.57 -11.97 -4.14
CA GLY A 473 -0.27 -11.93 -4.80
C GLY A 473 0.88 -11.65 -3.84
N ILE A 474 1.34 -10.40 -3.82
CA ILE A 474 2.50 -9.94 -3.04
C ILE A 474 2.14 -9.28 -1.71
N SER A 475 0.88 -9.36 -1.28
CA SER A 475 0.37 -8.71 -0.08
C SER A 475 -0.29 -9.71 0.85
N VAL A 476 0.04 -9.61 2.14
CA VAL A 476 -0.49 -10.46 3.20
C VAL A 476 -1.06 -9.60 4.31
N VAL A 477 -2.23 -9.96 4.82
CA VAL A 477 -2.84 -9.34 5.99
C VAL A 477 -2.96 -10.37 7.09
N VAL A 478 -2.54 -10.02 8.31
CA VAL A 478 -2.62 -10.89 9.48
C VAL A 478 -3.37 -10.17 10.60
N GLY A 479 -4.49 -10.76 11.04
CA GLY A 479 -5.25 -10.27 12.18
C GLY A 479 -4.68 -10.74 13.52
N SER A 480 -4.81 -9.88 14.53
CA SER A 480 -4.54 -10.16 15.94
C SER A 480 -5.63 -9.50 16.78
N PHE A 481 -6.74 -10.21 16.93
CA PHE A 481 -7.98 -9.63 17.48
C PHE A 481 -7.93 -9.29 18.97
N LEU A 482 -6.95 -9.74 19.74
CA LEU A 482 -6.79 -9.33 21.14
C LEU A 482 -5.58 -8.42 21.37
N PHE A 483 -4.94 -7.94 20.30
CA PHE A 483 -3.79 -7.05 20.40
C PHE A 483 -4.09 -5.79 21.24
N ASP A 484 -3.16 -5.48 22.14
CA ASP A 484 -3.25 -4.34 23.04
C ASP A 484 -2.68 -3.06 22.38
N ALA A 485 -3.46 -2.43 21.49
CA ALA A 485 -3.04 -1.19 20.83
C ALA A 485 -2.72 -0.08 21.84
N SER A 486 -1.72 0.76 21.54
CA SER A 486 -1.25 1.80 22.45
C SER A 486 -1.80 3.18 22.08
N LEU A 487 -2.36 3.88 23.06
CA LEU A 487 -2.69 5.31 22.97
C LEU A 487 -1.42 6.16 23.00
N ARG A 488 -1.57 7.43 22.60
CA ARG A 488 -0.51 8.45 22.57
C ARG A 488 0.26 8.64 23.89
N ASN A 489 -0.35 8.37 25.04
CA ASN A 489 0.27 8.47 26.37
C ASN A 489 1.05 7.21 26.77
N GLY A 490 1.15 6.20 25.89
CA GLY A 490 1.75 4.89 26.16
C GLY A 490 0.82 3.94 26.93
N GLU A 491 -0.43 4.33 27.19
CA GLU A 491 -1.44 3.47 27.79
C GLU A 491 -1.93 2.46 26.76
N ARG A 492 -2.04 1.20 27.17
CA ARG A 492 -2.56 0.13 26.33
C ARG A 492 -4.07 0.07 26.43
N VAL A 493 -4.74 -0.05 25.29
CA VAL A 493 -6.17 -0.31 25.19
C VAL A 493 -6.36 -1.81 25.06
N LYS A 494 -6.79 -2.42 26.15
CA LYS A 494 -6.86 -3.87 26.30
C LYS A 494 -7.77 -4.50 25.25
N ASP A 495 -7.29 -5.54 24.56
CA ASP A 495 -8.09 -6.33 23.62
C ASP A 495 -8.78 -5.46 22.53
N SER A 496 -8.11 -4.37 22.11
CA SER A 496 -8.63 -3.47 21.06
C SER A 496 -8.50 -4.09 19.67
N GLY A 497 -7.45 -4.90 19.47
CA GLY A 497 -7.18 -5.66 18.26
C GLY A 497 -6.44 -4.84 17.19
N ALA A 498 -5.80 -5.55 16.26
CA ALA A 498 -5.04 -4.98 15.15
C ALA A 498 -5.07 -5.90 13.92
N ALA A 499 -4.76 -5.35 12.75
CA ALA A 499 -4.40 -6.10 11.56
C ALA A 499 -3.08 -5.57 10.98
N PHE A 500 -2.18 -6.46 10.60
CA PHE A 500 -0.82 -6.14 10.15
C PHE A 500 -0.70 -6.46 8.67
N VAL A 501 -0.21 -5.52 7.88
CA VAL A 501 -0.11 -5.67 6.42
C VAL A 501 1.35 -5.78 6.04
N TYR A 502 1.66 -6.86 5.32
CA TYR A 502 2.99 -7.17 4.84
C TYR A 502 2.99 -7.14 3.31
N GLU A 503 4.06 -6.60 2.74
CA GLU A 503 4.30 -6.66 1.30
C GLU A 503 5.66 -7.26 1.02
N ARG A 504 5.70 -8.07 -0.03
CA ARG A 504 6.95 -8.65 -0.47
C ARG A 504 7.85 -7.58 -1.08
N ASN A 505 9.07 -7.45 -0.57
CA ASN A 505 10.01 -6.45 -1.03
C ASN A 505 10.73 -6.90 -2.32
N ASN A 506 11.24 -5.92 -3.07
CA ASN A 506 12.03 -6.14 -4.29
C ASN A 506 13.55 -6.01 -4.03
N LYS A 507 13.99 -6.25 -2.78
CA LYS A 507 15.41 -6.21 -2.41
C LYS A 507 16.06 -7.57 -2.71
N GLU A 508 17.38 -7.65 -2.54
CA GLU A 508 18.12 -8.90 -2.77
C GLU A 508 17.67 -10.06 -1.86
N ASP A 509 17.07 -9.77 -0.70
CA ASP A 509 16.58 -10.77 0.26
C ASP A 509 15.14 -11.25 -0.02
N LEU A 510 14.35 -10.50 -0.80
CA LEU A 510 12.96 -10.81 -1.17
C LEU A 510 12.06 -11.11 0.04
N SER A 511 12.32 -10.49 1.20
CA SER A 511 11.56 -10.70 2.44
C SER A 511 10.19 -10.02 2.43
N TRP A 512 9.34 -10.41 3.37
CA TRP A 512 8.05 -9.76 3.61
C TRP A 512 8.21 -8.63 4.63
N ASP A 513 8.11 -7.38 4.14
CA ASP A 513 8.27 -6.20 4.98
C ASP A 513 6.89 -5.81 5.57
N LEU A 514 6.81 -5.57 6.88
CA LEU A 514 5.64 -4.94 7.51
C LEU A 514 5.52 -3.50 6.96
N ILE A 515 4.44 -3.23 6.22
CA ILE A 515 4.19 -1.94 5.58
C ILE A 515 3.08 -1.14 6.26
N ASP A 516 2.19 -1.79 7.01
CA ASP A 516 1.11 -1.08 7.70
C ASP A 516 0.63 -1.80 8.97
N GLU A 517 0.13 -1.02 9.92
CA GLU A 517 -0.53 -1.49 11.14
C GLU A 517 -1.90 -0.81 11.26
N LEU A 518 -2.95 -1.60 11.10
CA LEU A 518 -4.32 -1.13 11.05
C LEU A 518 -5.00 -1.32 12.41
N PHE A 519 -5.70 -0.28 12.85
CA PHE A 519 -6.43 -0.24 14.11
C PHE A 519 -7.86 0.30 13.90
N SER A 520 -8.71 0.11 14.92
CA SER A 520 -9.99 0.82 15.03
C SER A 520 -9.77 2.34 15.01
N GLN A 521 -10.66 3.11 14.37
CA GLN A 521 -10.53 4.58 14.24
C GLN A 521 -10.66 5.25 15.61
N GLU A 522 -11.44 4.61 16.49
CA GLU A 522 -11.54 4.91 17.91
C GLU A 522 -11.19 3.65 18.68
N LEU A 523 -10.08 3.66 19.42
CA LEU A 523 -9.68 2.52 20.23
C LEU A 523 -10.55 2.43 21.47
N HIS A 524 -11.30 1.34 21.61
CA HIS A 524 -11.91 0.95 22.87
C HIS A 524 -11.43 -0.44 23.32
N GLU A 525 -11.68 -0.75 24.59
CA GLU A 525 -11.37 -2.06 25.13
C GLU A 525 -12.33 -3.12 24.57
N ASN A 526 -11.82 -4.34 24.33
CA ASN A 526 -12.59 -5.53 23.93
C ASN A 526 -13.39 -5.38 22.62
N GLU A 527 -12.87 -4.62 21.66
CA GLU A 527 -13.54 -4.43 20.36
C GLU A 527 -13.21 -5.51 19.34
N LYS A 528 -12.06 -6.16 19.49
CA LYS A 528 -11.61 -7.27 18.66
C LYS A 528 -11.42 -6.94 17.18
N PHE A 529 -10.81 -5.80 16.89
CA PHE A 529 -10.42 -5.43 15.53
C PHE A 529 -9.42 -6.45 14.95
N GLY A 530 -9.59 -6.90 13.70
CA GLY A 530 -8.77 -7.98 13.13
C GLY A 530 -9.36 -9.38 13.38
N THR A 531 -10.61 -9.49 13.84
CA THR A 531 -11.30 -10.79 13.97
C THR A 531 -11.39 -11.53 12.64
N SER A 532 -11.60 -10.78 11.55
CA SER A 532 -11.60 -11.28 10.19
C SER A 532 -10.90 -10.26 9.29
N VAL A 533 -10.19 -10.74 8.28
CA VAL A 533 -9.47 -9.89 7.31
C VAL A 533 -9.69 -10.48 5.93
N ASP A 534 -9.75 -9.61 4.93
CA ASP A 534 -9.61 -10.03 3.53
C ASP A 534 -8.97 -8.92 2.71
N ILE A 535 -8.28 -9.29 1.65
CA ILE A 535 -7.52 -8.40 0.78
C ILE A 535 -7.70 -8.80 -0.68
N ASN A 536 -7.83 -7.81 -1.54
CA ASN A 536 -7.52 -7.95 -2.95
C ASN A 536 -6.58 -6.80 -3.36
N TYR A 537 -6.15 -6.80 -4.61
CA TYR A 537 -5.19 -5.80 -5.10
C TYR A 537 -5.56 -4.35 -4.77
N ARG A 538 -6.85 -4.01 -4.71
CA ARG A 538 -7.32 -2.64 -4.52
C ARG A 538 -7.85 -2.36 -3.12
N TYR A 539 -8.47 -3.33 -2.48
CA TYR A 539 -9.20 -3.14 -1.23
C TYR A 539 -8.73 -4.11 -0.17
N LEU A 540 -8.73 -3.62 1.06
CA LEU A 540 -8.50 -4.42 2.25
C LEU A 540 -9.65 -4.13 3.20
N ILE A 541 -10.24 -5.18 3.76
CA ILE A 541 -11.27 -5.06 4.78
C ILE A 541 -10.89 -5.76 6.07
N VAL A 542 -11.20 -5.13 7.20
CA VAL A 542 -10.92 -5.66 8.53
C VAL A 542 -12.19 -5.64 9.37
N GLY A 543 -12.61 -6.81 9.84
CA GLY A 543 -13.75 -6.97 10.71
C GLY A 543 -13.45 -6.73 12.19
N LYS A 544 -14.39 -6.08 12.86
CA LYS A 544 -14.39 -5.77 14.29
C LYS A 544 -15.64 -6.34 14.94
N ASN A 545 -15.51 -7.51 15.55
CA ASN A 545 -16.61 -8.19 16.23
C ASN A 545 -16.72 -7.71 17.69
N SER A 546 -17.19 -6.47 17.85
CA SER A 546 -17.30 -5.81 19.16
C SER A 546 -18.46 -6.37 19.99
N ILE A 547 -18.20 -6.59 21.28
CA ILE A 547 -19.21 -6.95 22.30
C ILE A 547 -19.36 -5.80 23.32
N ASN A 548 -18.90 -4.59 22.99
CA ASN A 548 -18.98 -3.46 23.91
C ASN A 548 -20.34 -2.73 23.83
N ALA A 549 -20.67 -1.97 24.89
CA ALA A 549 -21.96 -1.30 25.02
C ALA A 549 -22.20 -0.15 24.01
N ASN A 550 -21.15 0.33 23.34
CA ASN A 550 -21.22 1.47 22.42
C ASN A 550 -21.43 1.04 20.97
N TYR A 551 -20.93 -0.13 20.58
CA TYR A 551 -21.02 -0.69 19.23
C TYR A 551 -21.39 -2.19 19.27
N PRO A 552 -22.58 -2.55 19.80
CA PRO A 552 -22.96 -3.96 20.05
C PRO A 552 -23.08 -4.82 18.79
N ALA A 553 -23.17 -4.18 17.62
CA ALA A 553 -23.26 -4.86 16.34
C ALA A 553 -21.90 -5.34 15.81
N GLY A 554 -20.82 -4.61 16.06
CA GLY A 554 -19.58 -4.69 15.29
C GLY A 554 -19.56 -3.78 14.05
N ASP A 555 -18.41 -3.68 13.39
CA ASP A 555 -18.21 -2.93 12.14
C ASP A 555 -17.11 -3.57 11.28
N VAL A 556 -16.98 -3.11 10.03
CA VAL A 556 -15.88 -3.48 9.13
C VAL A 556 -15.23 -2.21 8.62
N HIS A 557 -13.91 -2.13 8.74
CA HIS A 557 -13.15 -1.05 8.14
C HIS A 557 -12.78 -1.39 6.70
N LEU A 558 -12.94 -0.43 5.80
CA LEU A 558 -12.56 -0.52 4.41
C LEU A 558 -11.36 0.39 4.14
N TYR A 559 -10.33 -0.20 3.56
CA TYR A 559 -9.13 0.49 3.09
C TYR A 559 -9.00 0.31 1.57
N GLU A 560 -8.47 1.32 0.89
CA GLU A 560 -8.15 1.31 -0.53
C GLU A 560 -6.64 1.52 -0.72
N ARG A 561 -6.02 0.72 -1.57
CA ARG A 561 -4.59 0.84 -1.86
C ARG A 561 -4.26 2.24 -2.40
N ASP A 562 -3.26 2.88 -1.82
CA ASP A 562 -2.84 4.22 -2.24
C ASP A 562 -1.93 4.17 -3.48
N ILE A 563 -2.54 4.31 -4.66
CA ILE A 563 -1.79 4.40 -5.91
C ILE A 563 -0.97 5.70 -6.06
N SER A 564 -1.18 6.69 -5.20
CA SER A 564 -0.41 7.96 -5.22
C SER A 564 0.93 7.84 -4.49
N GLY A 565 1.12 6.78 -3.69
CA GLY A 565 2.36 6.49 -2.96
C GLY A 565 2.60 7.39 -1.75
N THR A 566 1.56 8.01 -1.20
CA THR A 566 1.64 8.83 0.02
C THR A 566 1.46 8.02 1.30
N GLU A 567 0.65 6.96 1.23
CA GLU A 567 0.40 5.93 2.23
C GLU A 567 0.50 4.56 1.53
N ASN A 568 0.33 3.45 2.24
CA ASN A 568 0.17 2.14 1.59
C ASN A 568 -1.32 1.81 1.39
N TRP A 569 -2.12 1.98 2.46
CA TRP A 569 -3.56 1.72 2.46
C TRP A 569 -4.34 2.91 3.06
N LEU A 570 -5.17 3.57 2.24
CA LEU A 570 -6.02 4.69 2.66
C LEU A 570 -7.30 4.18 3.30
N PHE A 571 -7.63 4.65 4.50
CA PHE A 571 -8.94 4.39 5.09
C PHE A 571 -10.06 5.07 4.26
N SER A 572 -10.93 4.27 3.65
CA SER A 572 -12.00 4.70 2.74
C SER A 572 -13.35 4.83 3.44
N GLY A 573 -13.58 4.05 4.50
CA GLY A 573 -14.78 4.20 5.34
C GLY A 573 -15.01 3.05 6.30
N MET A 574 -16.07 3.19 7.10
CA MET A 574 -16.53 2.17 8.04
C MET A 574 -17.88 1.63 7.57
N LEU A 575 -17.93 0.34 7.27
CA LEU A 575 -19.15 -0.39 6.98
C LEU A 575 -19.84 -0.71 8.29
N HIS A 576 -21.06 -0.23 8.44
CA HIS A 576 -21.83 -0.40 9.67
C HIS A 576 -23.28 -0.78 9.30
N PRO A 577 -23.90 -1.77 9.97
CA PRO A 577 -25.29 -2.09 9.72
C PRO A 577 -26.18 -0.89 10.08
N GLU A 578 -27.32 -0.71 9.39
CA GLU A 578 -28.31 0.29 9.80
C GLU A 578 -28.68 0.06 11.28
N ARG A 579 -28.75 1.14 12.08
CA ARG A 579 -28.95 1.09 13.55
C ARG A 579 -30.19 0.25 13.90
N ASP A 580 -29.94 -1.01 14.19
CA ASP A 580 -30.85 -1.98 14.75
C ASP A 580 -30.11 -2.60 15.93
N ASP A 581 -30.66 -2.41 17.13
CA ASP A 581 -30.10 -2.85 18.42
C ASP A 581 -30.10 -4.38 18.59
N THR A 582 -30.54 -5.11 17.56
CA THR A 582 -30.56 -6.58 17.48
C THR A 582 -29.34 -7.18 16.77
N VAL A 583 -28.60 -6.37 15.99
CA VAL A 583 -27.44 -6.86 15.23
C VAL A 583 -26.29 -7.16 16.16
N SER A 584 -25.67 -8.33 16.01
CA SER A 584 -24.51 -8.78 16.77
C SER A 584 -23.61 -9.62 15.88
N GLY A 585 -22.29 -9.46 16.02
CA GLY A 585 -21.31 -10.22 15.26
C GLY A 585 -21.09 -9.74 13.83
N PHE A 586 -21.56 -8.53 13.45
CA PHE A 586 -21.22 -7.91 12.17
C PHE A 586 -19.70 -7.77 12.04
N GLY A 587 -19.14 -8.21 10.92
CA GLY A 587 -17.68 -8.30 10.71
C GLY A 587 -17.05 -9.56 11.33
N SER A 588 -17.86 -10.56 11.71
CA SER A 588 -17.35 -11.87 12.17
C SER A 588 -16.68 -12.67 11.07
N SER A 589 -17.14 -12.50 9.84
CA SER A 589 -16.52 -13.00 8.62
C SER A 589 -16.61 -11.92 7.54
N VAL A 590 -15.62 -11.87 6.67
CA VAL A 590 -15.56 -10.91 5.56
C VAL A 590 -15.00 -11.60 4.32
N ALA A 591 -15.46 -11.18 3.15
CA ALA A 591 -14.89 -11.60 1.86
C ALA A 591 -14.96 -10.47 0.82
N LEU A 592 -13.97 -10.39 -0.04
CA LEU A 592 -13.79 -9.44 -1.12
C LEU A 592 -13.83 -10.17 -2.46
N GLY A 593 -14.72 -9.70 -3.34
CA GLY A 593 -14.59 -9.94 -4.77
C GLY A 593 -14.09 -8.68 -5.47
N ASP A 594 -13.99 -8.71 -6.80
CA ASP A 594 -13.50 -7.59 -7.62
C ASP A 594 -14.12 -6.21 -7.29
N ASN A 595 -15.40 -6.20 -6.91
CA ASN A 595 -16.15 -4.95 -6.67
C ASN A 595 -17.22 -5.07 -5.59
N VAL A 596 -17.08 -6.06 -4.72
CA VAL A 596 -18.08 -6.36 -3.70
C VAL A 596 -17.39 -6.79 -2.42
N ALA A 597 -17.84 -6.24 -1.30
CA ALA A 597 -17.50 -6.74 0.02
C ALA A 597 -18.72 -7.46 0.60
N ILE A 598 -18.49 -8.66 1.11
CA ILE A 598 -19.47 -9.50 1.80
C ILE A 598 -19.12 -9.50 3.28
N ILE A 599 -20.12 -9.28 4.13
CA ILE A 599 -19.91 -9.16 5.58
C ILE A 599 -20.90 -10.08 6.30
N GLY A 600 -20.37 -11.01 7.09
CA GLY A 600 -21.13 -11.87 7.97
C GLY A 600 -21.45 -11.23 9.32
N ALA A 601 -22.63 -11.53 9.84
CA ALA A 601 -23.13 -11.16 11.15
C ALA A 601 -23.76 -12.39 11.83
N SER A 602 -22.96 -13.43 12.11
CA SER A 602 -23.47 -14.76 12.49
C SER A 602 -24.28 -14.79 13.79
N GLN A 603 -24.00 -13.87 14.72
CA GLN A 603 -24.63 -13.81 16.04
C GLN A 603 -25.86 -12.92 16.10
N ASP A 604 -26.25 -12.37 14.96
CA ASP A 604 -27.36 -11.44 14.83
C ASP A 604 -28.69 -12.13 15.20
N ARG A 605 -29.57 -11.41 15.87
CA ARG A 605 -30.87 -11.88 16.37
C ARG A 605 -32.00 -11.32 15.51
N GLU A 606 -33.05 -12.11 15.37
CA GLU A 606 -34.36 -11.58 14.94
C GLU A 606 -35.01 -10.85 16.13
N SER A 607 -35.66 -9.70 15.88
CA SER A 607 -36.13 -8.76 16.90
C SER A 607 -37.07 -9.33 17.96
N ASP A 608 -37.64 -10.51 17.70
CA ASP A 608 -38.70 -11.12 18.51
C ASP A 608 -38.27 -12.44 19.17
N LEU A 609 -37.03 -12.91 18.98
CA LEU A 609 -36.53 -14.21 19.49
C LEU A 609 -35.15 -14.06 20.15
N TYR A 610 -34.93 -14.73 21.29
CA TYR A 610 -33.65 -14.74 22.04
C TYR A 610 -32.52 -15.53 21.34
N GLU A 611 -32.70 -15.91 20.08
CA GLU A 611 -31.93 -16.93 19.37
C GLU A 611 -31.22 -16.31 18.16
N ARG A 612 -29.97 -16.74 17.92
CA ARG A 612 -29.05 -16.17 16.92
C ARG A 612 -29.33 -16.75 15.54
N SER A 613 -29.97 -16.01 14.65
CA SER A 613 -30.27 -16.47 13.29
C SER A 613 -29.13 -16.18 12.31
N GLY A 614 -28.33 -15.14 12.58
CA GLY A 614 -27.25 -14.69 11.71
C GLY A 614 -27.74 -13.93 10.47
N LYS A 615 -26.93 -13.00 9.95
CA LYS A 615 -27.22 -12.18 8.76
C LYS A 615 -25.99 -12.00 7.88
N VAL A 616 -26.19 -11.65 6.62
CA VAL A 616 -25.12 -11.25 5.68
C VAL A 616 -25.47 -9.92 5.03
N TYR A 617 -24.45 -9.08 4.87
CA TYR A 617 -24.52 -7.77 4.26
C TYR A 617 -23.60 -7.71 3.05
N VAL A 618 -24.03 -6.95 2.05
CA VAL A 618 -23.31 -6.77 0.79
C VAL A 618 -23.08 -5.30 0.56
N ASN A 619 -21.83 -4.90 0.37
CA ASN A 619 -21.48 -3.57 -0.10
C ASN A 619 -20.90 -3.64 -1.50
N TYR A 620 -21.47 -2.87 -2.42
CA TYR A 620 -20.80 -2.65 -3.70
C TYR A 620 -19.75 -1.57 -3.50
N LEU A 621 -18.50 -1.91 -3.78
CA LEU A 621 -17.41 -0.95 -3.70
C LEU A 621 -17.58 0.00 -4.90
N GLU A 622 -17.79 1.29 -4.60
CA GLU A 622 -17.88 2.31 -5.64
C GLU A 622 -16.54 2.33 -6.38
N LEU A 623 -16.59 2.37 -7.72
CA LEU A 623 -15.50 2.97 -8.47
C LEU A 623 -15.71 4.48 -8.29
N PRO A 624 -14.92 5.21 -7.48
CA PRO A 624 -15.00 6.66 -7.51
C PRO A 624 -14.72 7.07 -8.95
N GLY A 625 -15.52 8.00 -9.47
CA GLY A 625 -15.63 8.30 -10.89
C GLY A 625 -14.29 8.34 -11.65
N ALA A 626 -14.33 7.81 -12.87
CA ALA A 626 -13.33 7.94 -13.93
C ALA A 626 -12.06 7.08 -13.82
N PHE A 627 -12.20 5.75 -13.81
CA PHE A 627 -11.27 4.87 -14.56
C PHE A 627 -12.05 3.74 -15.23
N HIS A 628 -12.79 4.11 -16.29
CA HIS A 628 -13.25 3.12 -17.24
C HIS A 628 -12.04 2.62 -18.07
N SER A 629 -11.86 1.30 -18.07
CA SER A 629 -11.20 0.50 -19.12
C SER A 629 -9.72 0.73 -19.47
N THR A 630 -8.82 0.89 -18.48
CA THR A 630 -7.37 0.64 -18.71
C THR A 630 -6.60 0.08 -17.51
N ASP A 631 -7.13 0.13 -16.27
CA ASP A 631 -6.36 -0.27 -15.08
C ASP A 631 -6.50 -1.75 -14.70
N TYR A 632 -7.65 -2.40 -14.95
CA TYR A 632 -7.82 -3.84 -14.68
C TYR A 632 -6.70 -4.71 -15.30
N VAL A 633 -6.22 -4.34 -16.49
CA VAL A 633 -5.12 -5.04 -17.12
C VAL A 633 -3.76 -4.63 -16.57
N LYS A 634 -3.51 -3.36 -16.22
CA LYS A 634 -2.26 -3.00 -15.52
C LYS A 634 -2.14 -3.73 -14.19
N ASP A 635 -3.27 -3.88 -13.51
CA ASP A 635 -3.38 -4.57 -12.24
C ASP A 635 -3.18 -6.08 -12.46
N TRP A 636 -3.85 -6.70 -13.45
CA TRP A 636 -3.59 -8.08 -13.87
C TRP A 636 -2.12 -8.32 -14.27
N ILE A 637 -1.50 -7.39 -15.00
CA ILE A 637 -0.09 -7.44 -15.40
C ILE A 637 0.83 -7.42 -14.19
N ASN A 638 0.56 -6.57 -13.20
CA ASN A 638 1.36 -6.50 -11.98
C ASN A 638 1.12 -7.71 -11.05
N ILE A 639 -0.03 -8.38 -11.16
CA ILE A 639 -0.38 -9.61 -10.43
C ILE A 639 0.33 -10.83 -11.06
N HIS A 640 0.40 -10.90 -12.40
CA HIS A 640 0.88 -12.08 -13.11
C HIS A 640 2.34 -11.96 -13.56
N PHE A 641 2.88 -10.75 -13.72
CA PHE A 641 4.25 -10.49 -14.18
C PHE A 641 5.00 -9.62 -13.17
N ASP A 642 6.20 -10.06 -12.79
CA ASP A 642 7.11 -9.28 -11.93
C ASP A 642 7.42 -7.90 -12.56
N LYS A 643 7.58 -6.84 -11.76
CA LYS A 643 7.99 -5.51 -12.26
C LYS A 643 9.30 -5.58 -13.04
N ASP A 644 10.25 -6.43 -12.63
CA ASP A 644 11.51 -6.64 -13.36
C ASP A 644 11.32 -7.43 -14.65
N LEU A 645 10.27 -8.27 -14.72
CA LEU A 645 9.87 -9.02 -15.90
C LEU A 645 9.25 -8.12 -16.98
N ILE A 646 8.43 -7.15 -16.56
CA ILE A 646 7.84 -6.14 -17.46
C ILE A 646 8.91 -5.25 -18.07
N ILE A 647 9.94 -4.90 -17.28
CA ILE A 647 11.06 -4.05 -17.72
C ILE A 647 12.08 -4.85 -18.55
N ARG A 648 12.20 -6.16 -18.31
CA ARG A 648 13.09 -7.07 -19.06
C ARG A 648 12.34 -8.35 -19.46
N PRO A 649 11.51 -8.29 -20.52
CA PRO A 649 10.75 -9.47 -20.99
C PRO A 649 11.64 -10.67 -21.35
N SER A 650 12.93 -10.43 -21.65
CA SER A 650 13.90 -11.51 -21.90
C SER A 650 14.21 -12.39 -20.68
N LEU A 651 13.83 -11.96 -19.46
CA LEU A 651 13.95 -12.78 -18.24
C LEU A 651 12.81 -13.79 -18.11
N GLU A 652 11.73 -13.68 -18.87
CA GLU A 652 10.55 -14.54 -18.75
C GLU A 652 10.88 -16.01 -18.97
N ARG A 653 11.65 -16.32 -20.01
CA ARG A 653 12.12 -17.69 -20.27
C ARG A 653 13.04 -18.22 -19.18
N VAL A 654 13.74 -17.34 -18.46
CA VAL A 654 14.63 -17.71 -17.34
C VAL A 654 13.82 -17.99 -16.08
N LEU A 655 12.76 -17.20 -15.83
CA LEU A 655 11.92 -17.31 -14.65
C LEU A 655 10.87 -18.42 -14.79
N TRP A 656 10.26 -18.56 -15.97
CA TRP A 656 9.07 -19.38 -16.18
C TRP A 656 9.29 -20.58 -17.12
N GLY A 657 10.50 -20.76 -17.65
CA GLY A 657 10.86 -21.94 -18.44
C GLY A 657 9.97 -22.15 -19.67
N GLN A 658 9.38 -23.35 -19.83
CA GLN A 658 8.49 -23.68 -20.95
C GLN A 658 7.13 -22.98 -20.87
N SER A 659 6.70 -22.52 -19.69
CA SER A 659 5.45 -21.79 -19.52
C SER A 659 5.56 -20.31 -19.93
N ALA A 660 6.76 -19.85 -20.24
CA ALA A 660 6.96 -18.54 -20.84
C ALA A 660 6.41 -18.44 -22.28
N ASP A 661 6.17 -19.58 -22.94
CA ASP A 661 5.80 -19.72 -24.37
C ASP A 661 4.92 -20.99 -24.51
N PRO A 662 3.66 -20.96 -24.01
CA PRO A 662 2.81 -22.15 -23.85
C PRO A 662 2.41 -22.83 -25.15
N ASP A 663 2.28 -22.06 -26.22
CA ASP A 663 1.93 -22.50 -27.56
C ASP A 663 3.16 -22.81 -28.45
N ASN A 664 4.37 -22.50 -27.94
CA ASN A 664 5.67 -22.80 -28.51
C ASN A 664 5.90 -22.14 -29.88
N ASP A 665 5.41 -20.90 -30.05
CA ASP A 665 5.57 -20.11 -31.26
C ASP A 665 6.79 -19.17 -31.23
N SER A 666 7.55 -19.19 -30.13
CA SER A 666 8.74 -18.38 -29.84
C SER A 666 8.47 -16.94 -29.40
N LEU A 667 7.21 -16.57 -29.18
CA LEU A 667 6.84 -15.38 -28.44
C LEU A 667 6.84 -15.71 -26.95
N THR A 668 6.63 -14.71 -26.11
CA THR A 668 6.46 -14.96 -24.68
C THR A 668 5.18 -14.30 -24.22
N ASN A 669 4.58 -14.77 -23.12
CA ASN A 669 3.28 -14.26 -22.68
C ASN A 669 3.31 -12.72 -22.51
N ALA A 670 4.43 -12.15 -22.01
CA ALA A 670 4.57 -10.70 -21.90
C ALA A 670 4.61 -9.99 -23.26
N ILE A 671 5.25 -10.60 -24.27
CA ILE A 671 5.28 -10.07 -25.63
C ILE A 671 3.87 -10.14 -26.24
N GLU A 672 3.20 -11.28 -26.15
CA GLU A 672 1.87 -11.48 -26.73
C GLU A 672 0.84 -10.54 -26.11
N LEU A 673 0.93 -10.30 -24.81
CA LEU A 673 0.16 -9.28 -24.10
C LEU A 673 0.40 -7.86 -24.66
N PHE A 674 1.65 -7.46 -24.96
CA PHE A 674 1.97 -6.14 -25.53
C PHE A 674 1.35 -5.93 -26.91
N PHE A 675 1.21 -7.01 -27.66
CA PHE A 675 0.68 -7.04 -29.02
C PHE A 675 -0.81 -7.42 -29.06
N GLY A 676 -1.37 -7.92 -27.95
CA GLY A 676 -2.76 -8.31 -27.79
C GLY A 676 -3.10 -9.64 -28.47
N THR A 677 -2.12 -10.54 -28.58
CA THR A 677 -2.27 -11.90 -29.12
C THR A 677 -2.52 -12.92 -28.00
N ASP A 678 -2.91 -14.15 -28.34
CA ASP A 678 -3.38 -15.17 -27.39
C ASP A 678 -2.25 -16.15 -27.02
N PRO A 679 -1.76 -16.16 -25.76
CA PRO A 679 -0.61 -16.96 -25.32
C PRO A 679 -0.80 -18.48 -25.35
N ASN A 680 -2.02 -18.95 -25.64
CA ASN A 680 -2.32 -20.37 -25.75
C ASN A 680 -2.55 -20.82 -27.21
N SER A 681 -2.42 -19.92 -28.18
CA SER A 681 -2.78 -20.15 -29.58
C SER A 681 -1.70 -19.61 -30.52
N PRO A 682 -1.03 -20.47 -31.32
CA PRO A 682 0.09 -20.04 -32.18
C PRO A 682 -0.26 -18.86 -33.09
N ASP A 683 0.56 -17.80 -33.05
CA ASP A 683 0.35 -16.62 -33.88
C ASP A 683 0.68 -16.88 -35.36
N GLU A 684 -0.22 -16.48 -36.26
CA GLU A 684 0.01 -16.59 -37.71
C GLU A 684 0.95 -15.49 -38.23
N GLY A 685 2.24 -15.80 -38.30
CA GLY A 685 3.25 -14.98 -38.99
C GLY A 685 4.07 -14.09 -38.07
N ALA A 686 4.74 -13.07 -38.62
CA ALA A 686 5.56 -12.16 -37.83
C ALA A 686 4.69 -11.07 -37.17
N LEU A 687 4.84 -10.86 -35.85
CA LEU A 687 4.13 -9.85 -35.06
C LEU A 687 4.12 -8.45 -35.70
N PHE A 688 5.18 -8.08 -36.41
CA PHE A 688 5.21 -6.84 -37.15
C PHE A 688 5.89 -7.01 -38.49
N ARG A 689 5.52 -6.13 -39.43
CA ARG A 689 6.09 -6.07 -40.76
C ARG A 689 6.59 -4.67 -41.06
N ILE A 690 7.84 -4.57 -41.47
CA ILE A 690 8.41 -3.33 -41.99
C ILE A 690 8.32 -3.33 -43.51
N THR A 691 7.75 -2.27 -44.07
CA THR A 691 7.67 -2.03 -45.52
C THR A 691 8.39 -0.73 -45.85
N ARG A 692 9.11 -0.72 -46.98
CA ARG A 692 9.92 0.43 -47.40
C ARG A 692 9.57 0.84 -48.82
N ASN A 693 9.39 2.15 -49.01
CA ASN A 693 9.40 2.79 -50.32
C ASN A 693 10.64 3.69 -50.47
N GLU A 694 10.88 4.30 -51.63
CA GLU A 694 12.12 5.05 -51.90
C GLU A 694 12.45 6.18 -50.90
N LYS A 695 11.43 6.73 -50.23
CA LYS A 695 11.55 7.89 -49.31
C LYS A 695 10.86 7.70 -47.96
N SER A 696 10.28 6.52 -47.73
CA SER A 696 9.47 6.27 -46.54
C SER A 696 9.69 4.87 -45.98
N LEU A 697 9.58 4.76 -44.66
CA LEU A 697 9.59 3.48 -43.95
C LEU A 697 8.30 3.39 -43.13
N SER A 698 7.59 2.28 -43.28
CA SER A 698 6.38 1.98 -42.51
C SER A 698 6.58 0.69 -41.71
N MET A 699 6.01 0.64 -40.51
CA MET A 699 5.91 -0.54 -39.67
C MET A 699 4.43 -0.79 -39.37
N ILE A 700 3.95 -1.98 -39.72
CA ILE A 700 2.62 -2.46 -39.38
C ILE A 700 2.75 -3.44 -38.22
N TYR A 701 2.04 -3.18 -37.12
CA TYR A 701 2.08 -3.99 -35.91
C TYR A 701 0.74 -3.94 -35.17
N PRO A 702 0.32 -5.01 -34.49
CA PRO A 702 -0.83 -4.98 -33.60
C PRO A 702 -0.45 -4.23 -32.32
N ARG A 703 -1.34 -3.39 -31.83
CA ARG A 703 -1.18 -2.67 -30.56
C ARG A 703 -2.34 -3.08 -29.68
N SER A 704 -2.00 -3.79 -28.63
CA SER A 704 -2.93 -4.18 -27.58
C SER A 704 -3.76 -2.99 -27.10
N LYS A 705 -5.10 -3.13 -27.09
CA LYS A 705 -6.05 -2.09 -26.65
C LYS A 705 -5.93 -1.81 -25.15
N ILE A 706 -5.37 -2.76 -24.43
CA ILE A 706 -5.25 -2.76 -22.97
C ILE A 706 -3.92 -2.15 -22.50
N ILE A 707 -2.96 -1.92 -23.41
CA ILE A 707 -1.68 -1.27 -23.09
C ILE A 707 -1.79 0.25 -23.26
N PRO A 708 -1.47 1.05 -22.22
CA PRO A 708 -1.58 2.50 -22.25
C PRO A 708 -0.81 3.15 -23.41
N GLU A 709 -1.33 4.29 -23.90
CA GLU A 709 -0.59 5.13 -24.85
C GLU A 709 0.74 5.56 -24.24
N GLY A 710 1.84 5.34 -24.97
CA GLY A 710 3.17 5.76 -24.56
C GLY A 710 3.96 4.75 -23.73
N PHE A 711 3.42 3.57 -23.41
CA PHE A 711 4.15 2.50 -22.69
C PHE A 711 5.35 1.97 -23.50
N TYR A 712 5.14 1.74 -24.80
CA TYR A 712 6.22 1.63 -25.78
C TYR A 712 5.98 2.60 -26.93
N GLY A 713 7.06 3.05 -27.56
CA GLY A 713 7.05 3.97 -28.68
C GLY A 713 7.70 3.37 -29.92
N ILE A 714 7.32 3.88 -31.08
CA ILE A 714 8.04 3.63 -32.32
C ILE A 714 9.12 4.70 -32.47
N GLU A 715 10.33 4.26 -32.79
CA GLU A 715 11.45 5.14 -33.07
C GLU A 715 12.06 4.79 -34.42
N TRP A 716 12.69 5.78 -35.05
CA TRP A 716 13.45 5.60 -36.27
C TRP A 716 14.86 6.17 -36.14
N SER A 717 15.76 5.65 -36.98
CA SER A 717 17.15 6.09 -37.04
C SER A 717 17.67 6.03 -38.47
N THR A 718 18.70 6.82 -38.76
CA THR A 718 19.47 6.74 -40.03
C THR A 718 20.84 6.09 -39.87
N ASN A 719 21.28 5.86 -38.63
CA ASN A 719 22.64 5.42 -38.32
C ASN A 719 22.74 4.38 -37.19
N LEU A 720 21.59 3.90 -36.68
CA LEU A 720 21.44 2.95 -35.55
C LEU A 720 21.95 3.48 -34.19
N LYS A 721 22.42 4.72 -34.12
CA LYS A 721 22.94 5.34 -32.89
C LYS A 721 21.99 6.39 -32.35
N ASP A 722 21.55 7.28 -33.24
CA ASP A 722 20.65 8.37 -32.90
C ASP A 722 19.22 7.94 -33.27
N TRP A 723 18.38 7.78 -32.27
CA TRP A 723 16.99 7.36 -32.41
C TRP A 723 16.06 8.54 -32.12
N SER A 724 14.98 8.65 -32.91
CA SER A 724 13.98 9.70 -32.74
C SER A 724 12.59 9.14 -32.97
N ASN A 725 11.61 9.66 -32.23
CA ASN A 725 10.19 9.43 -32.45
C ASN A 725 9.51 10.60 -33.20
N SER A 726 10.27 11.66 -33.51
CA SER A 726 9.72 12.88 -34.11
C SER A 726 9.39 12.67 -35.59
N GLY A 727 8.26 13.19 -36.03
CA GLY A 727 7.82 13.16 -37.44
C GLY A 727 7.17 11.84 -37.89
N LEU A 728 6.98 10.87 -36.99
CA LEU A 728 6.21 9.66 -37.28
C LEU A 728 4.72 9.97 -37.44
N ALA A 729 4.10 9.36 -38.45
CA ALA A 729 2.66 9.39 -38.67
C ALA A 729 2.05 8.01 -38.36
N PHE A 730 0.98 7.99 -37.57
CA PHE A 730 0.30 6.77 -37.15
C PHE A 730 -1.08 6.67 -37.79
N LYS A 731 -1.45 5.47 -38.23
CA LYS A 731 -2.75 5.17 -38.83
C LYS A 731 -3.26 3.82 -38.34
N ILE A 732 -4.48 3.77 -37.83
CA ILE A 732 -5.16 2.51 -37.54
C ILE A 732 -5.62 1.91 -38.88
N LEU A 733 -5.16 0.70 -39.19
CA LEU A 733 -5.53 -0.04 -40.39
C LEU A 733 -6.77 -0.90 -40.16
N GLU A 734 -6.82 -1.59 -39.02
CA GLU A 734 -7.92 -2.46 -38.62
C GLU A 734 -8.16 -2.35 -37.12
N ASP A 735 -9.41 -2.57 -36.71
CA ASP A 735 -9.82 -2.59 -35.31
C ASP A 735 -10.39 -3.98 -34.98
N LYS A 736 -9.69 -4.74 -34.14
CA LYS A 736 -10.02 -6.14 -33.80
C LYS A 736 -10.35 -6.28 -32.32
N GLU A 737 -10.94 -7.41 -31.93
CA GLU A 737 -11.10 -7.73 -30.51
C GLU A 737 -9.70 -7.85 -29.87
N GLY A 738 -9.47 -7.17 -28.74
CA GLY A 738 -8.18 -7.17 -28.04
C GLY A 738 -7.11 -6.16 -28.53
N TYR A 739 -7.00 -5.85 -29.83
CA TYR A 739 -5.95 -4.96 -30.35
C TYR A 739 -6.37 -4.09 -31.55
N HIS A 740 -5.61 -3.01 -31.78
CA HIS A 740 -5.64 -2.20 -33.01
C HIS A 740 -4.48 -2.58 -33.92
N LEU A 741 -4.71 -2.83 -35.21
CA LEU A 741 -3.61 -2.98 -36.16
C LEU A 741 -3.18 -1.58 -36.63
N ILE A 742 -1.94 -1.17 -36.32
CA ILE A 742 -1.44 0.19 -36.56
C ILE A 742 -0.32 0.18 -37.59
N GLU A 743 -0.34 1.16 -38.50
CA GLU A 743 0.79 1.54 -39.35
C GLU A 743 1.45 2.80 -38.78
N ALA A 744 2.72 2.69 -38.39
CA ALA A 744 3.59 3.82 -38.10
C ALA A 744 4.49 4.09 -39.31
N SER A 745 4.58 5.34 -39.78
CA SER A 745 5.32 5.68 -41.00
C SER A 745 6.15 6.95 -40.83
N ILE A 746 7.33 6.98 -41.47
CA ILE A 746 8.23 8.15 -41.50
C ILE A 746 8.68 8.43 -42.93
N ASP A 747 8.61 9.71 -43.33
CA ASP A 747 9.13 10.21 -44.60
C ASP A 747 10.47 10.93 -44.38
N VAL A 748 11.57 10.36 -44.88
CA VAL A 748 12.90 10.97 -44.79
C VAL A 748 13.46 11.23 -46.18
N LYS A 749 13.52 12.52 -46.56
CA LYS A 749 13.80 12.97 -47.93
C LYS A 749 15.22 12.67 -48.42
N GLU A 750 16.21 12.46 -47.53
CA GLU A 750 17.64 12.33 -47.89
C GLU A 750 18.43 11.31 -47.05
N ALA A 751 17.86 10.14 -46.73
CA ALA A 751 18.57 9.10 -45.97
C ALA A 751 19.08 7.93 -46.85
N LYS A 752 20.35 7.54 -46.70
CA LYS A 752 20.91 6.33 -47.35
C LYS A 752 20.36 5.03 -46.74
N SER A 753 20.16 5.04 -45.42
CA SER A 753 19.63 3.92 -44.64
C SER A 753 18.59 4.45 -43.65
N LEU A 754 17.54 3.66 -43.43
CA LEU A 754 16.46 3.94 -42.49
C LEU A 754 16.20 2.69 -41.66
N TYR A 755 16.05 2.89 -40.35
CA TYR A 755 15.80 1.85 -39.37
C TYR A 755 14.58 2.26 -38.54
N MET A 756 13.78 1.28 -38.13
CA MET A 756 12.68 1.47 -37.17
C MET A 756 12.73 0.39 -36.10
N ARG A 757 12.34 0.74 -34.87
CA ARG A 757 12.21 -0.18 -33.75
C ARG A 757 11.00 0.18 -32.90
N ILE A 758 10.57 -0.79 -32.10
CA ILE A 758 9.66 -0.62 -30.97
C ILE A 758 10.56 -0.51 -29.73
N ASN A 759 10.35 0.51 -28.90
CA ASN A 759 11.16 0.78 -27.71
C ASN A 759 10.25 0.98 -26.50
N LEU A 760 10.52 0.29 -25.39
CA LEU A 760 9.82 0.50 -24.12
C LEU A 760 10.22 1.87 -23.57
N ASN A 761 9.24 2.72 -23.29
CA ASN A 761 9.48 4.15 -23.11
C ASN A 761 10.01 4.42 -21.70
N ASN A 762 11.34 4.36 -21.54
CA ASN A 762 12.07 4.93 -20.41
C ASN A 762 13.47 5.30 -20.92
N ASN A 763 14.02 6.43 -20.47
CA ASN A 763 15.35 6.92 -20.83
C ASN A 763 16.50 6.02 -20.31
N LYS A 764 16.51 4.71 -20.61
CA LYS A 764 17.66 3.81 -20.54
C LYS A 764 17.55 2.69 -21.56
#